data_AF-A0A2E8GZ06-F1
#
_entry.id   AF-A0A2E8GZ06-F1
#
_cell.length_a   1.000
_cell.length_b   1.000
_cell.length_c   1.000
_cell.angle_alpha   90.00
_cell.angle_beta   90.00
_cell.angle_gamma   90.00
#
_symmetry.space_group_name_H-M   'P 1'
#
loop_
_entity.id
_entity.type
_entity.pdbx_description
1 polymer ?
#
loop_
_entity_poly.entity_id
_entity_poly.type
_entity_poly.pdbx_seq_one_letter_code
_entity_poly.pdbx_strand_id
1 'polypeptide(L)'
;MRHGNRALGGRRRPPAARADPARGVSLRRDWLVAAGLYLATVAVYLRTLCAWVYVEGSGELIGAAWWLGTPHPTGYPLYVLLARSVALLLPIASPAAAVNGATALLSAGAAPVFYLLLRQRALPRASAASAACLLVSGRTFWSQAVVAEVYGLFVLVSVLLLAVCLKARDAGSSRGRWLLLSGYVGGLAATCHLQAVLLLPSALGVALWRGRKHLVGLAGDTSRLLVGGAGGASLLLYLLVRNDIGPGFHWGSLGTTGELYDHVTGALYQASFVLPPSPVLLAALARLGGQLASEWPAFLLPAGVWGTAVAWRRDRPFAVAVLGAAALNLTAGVVYHRDPAGIHVFFLLLLTCACATMGAGLGDLERRLRRRMSSVVPALIILSPGVTTVAANWDTNDRSGANLPELYGRQVLQELPPDTVLLTDGDDASYIVDYLHRVEGVRPDVRIFHRMGRGTDMAVGTGPESARARRRRHSEASLLSSDQVVHFLVARNMPARGFRFSPRGLSYRAIRVGEAALPDTSPAPTALLSEAGVVDDPWVDKLRANCWYMEAEALKQQGRSRLAADRYSQAGRAAPRSRSMNYNVGLQLLRLNELEAAAGFVMKAIDIDPARSGPYELAASILTRLGRHAEVQQVHKRASKWAYIP
;
A
#
# COMPACT_ATOMS: atom_id res chain seq x y z
N MET A 1 84.26 10.09 -42.70
CA MET A 1 83.57 8.86 -42.28
C MET A 1 82.78 9.09 -41.00
N ARG A 2 81.44 9.19 -41.09
CA ARG A 2 80.48 8.37 -40.32
C ARG A 2 79.06 8.90 -40.60
N HIS A 3 78.30 8.04 -41.28
CA HIS A 3 76.89 8.19 -41.60
C HIS A 3 76.01 8.25 -40.35
N GLY A 4 74.90 8.97 -40.47
CA GLY A 4 73.88 9.12 -39.43
C GLY A 4 72.97 7.90 -39.24
N ASN A 5 72.07 8.01 -38.26
CA ASN A 5 70.76 7.37 -38.35
C ASN A 5 69.73 8.08 -37.46
N ARG A 6 68.64 8.53 -38.09
CA ARG A 6 67.40 9.03 -37.46
C ARG A 6 66.58 7.83 -37.00
N ALA A 7 66.21 7.77 -35.72
CA ALA A 7 65.26 6.78 -35.21
C ALA A 7 63.82 7.27 -35.45
N LEU A 8 63.10 6.53 -36.30
CA LEU A 8 61.67 6.68 -36.61
C LEU A 8 60.80 6.21 -35.42
N GLY A 9 59.76 7.00 -35.13
CA GLY A 9 58.76 6.72 -34.11
C GLY A 9 57.85 5.54 -34.44
N GLY A 10 57.88 4.50 -33.61
CA GLY A 10 56.90 3.43 -33.59
C GLY A 10 55.70 3.80 -32.72
N ARG A 11 54.58 4.21 -33.32
CA ARG A 11 53.27 4.26 -32.64
C ARG A 11 52.83 2.83 -32.31
N ARG A 12 52.91 2.44 -31.03
CA ARG A 12 52.30 1.20 -30.53
C ARG A 12 50.77 1.29 -30.73
N ARG A 13 50.22 0.44 -31.60
CA ARG A 13 48.77 0.18 -31.67
C ARG A 13 48.30 -0.35 -30.31
N PRO A 14 47.18 0.12 -29.74
CA PRO A 14 46.63 -0.46 -28.52
C PRO A 14 46.18 -1.91 -28.80
N PRO A 15 46.36 -2.85 -27.87
CA PRO A 15 45.95 -4.23 -28.07
C PRO A 15 44.43 -4.28 -28.19
N ALA A 16 43.94 -4.94 -29.25
CA ALA A 16 42.52 -5.25 -29.41
C ALA A 16 42.03 -6.00 -28.17
N ALA A 17 40.95 -5.50 -27.56
CA ALA A 17 40.33 -6.09 -26.39
C ALA A 17 39.84 -7.50 -26.72
N ARG A 18 40.60 -8.53 -26.35
CA ARG A 18 40.14 -9.93 -26.37
C ARG A 18 38.97 -10.04 -25.39
N ALA A 19 37.79 -10.33 -25.91
CA ALA A 19 36.62 -10.64 -25.10
C ALA A 19 36.92 -11.91 -24.29
N ASP A 20 36.98 -11.78 -22.96
CA ASP A 20 37.23 -12.88 -22.04
C ASP A 20 36.02 -13.85 -22.02
N PRO A 21 36.15 -15.09 -22.53
CA PRO A 21 35.04 -16.04 -22.60
C PRO A 21 34.47 -16.41 -21.22
N ALA A 22 35.25 -16.27 -20.14
CA ALA A 22 34.79 -16.49 -18.78
C ALA A 22 33.75 -15.44 -18.32
N ARG A 23 33.79 -14.21 -18.87
CA ARG A 23 32.76 -13.19 -18.61
C ARG A 23 31.41 -13.56 -19.22
N GLY A 24 31.40 -14.13 -20.44
CA GLY A 24 30.18 -14.54 -21.14
C GLY A 24 29.42 -15.67 -20.43
N VAL A 25 30.15 -16.66 -19.91
CA VAL A 25 29.56 -17.77 -19.12
C VAL A 25 28.98 -17.26 -17.79
N SER A 26 29.63 -16.27 -17.16
CA SER A 26 29.17 -15.69 -15.90
C SER A 26 27.85 -14.92 -16.01
N LEU A 27 27.65 -14.22 -17.15
CA LEU A 27 26.44 -13.49 -17.47
C LEU A 27 25.26 -14.42 -17.72
N ARG A 28 25.45 -15.50 -18.51
CA ARG A 28 24.39 -16.49 -18.75
C ARG A 28 23.86 -17.11 -17.45
N ARG A 29 24.76 -17.45 -16.52
CA ARG A 29 24.36 -17.99 -15.20
C ARG A 29 23.56 -16.99 -14.36
N ASP A 30 23.95 -15.72 -14.36
CA ASP A 30 23.22 -14.69 -13.60
C ASP A 30 21.79 -14.52 -14.16
N TRP A 31 21.61 -14.57 -15.49
CA TRP A 31 20.28 -14.54 -16.11
C TRP A 31 19.42 -15.77 -15.80
N LEU A 32 20.02 -16.97 -15.75
CA LEU A 32 19.30 -18.19 -15.35
C LEU A 32 18.82 -18.12 -13.90
N VAL A 33 19.66 -17.62 -12.99
CA VAL A 33 19.26 -17.41 -11.58
C VAL A 33 18.16 -16.36 -11.47
N ALA A 34 18.28 -15.25 -12.21
CA ALA A 34 17.24 -14.23 -12.25
C ALA A 34 15.89 -14.80 -12.75
N ALA A 35 15.90 -15.58 -13.84
CA ALA A 35 14.71 -16.24 -14.34
C ALA A 35 14.12 -17.25 -13.33
N GLY A 36 14.97 -18.04 -12.68
CA GLY A 36 14.54 -18.98 -11.63
C GLY A 36 13.90 -18.26 -10.43
N LEU A 37 14.47 -17.13 -9.99
CA LEU A 37 13.89 -16.29 -8.94
C LEU A 37 12.52 -15.74 -9.37
N TYR A 38 12.40 -15.22 -10.59
CA TYR A 38 11.13 -14.74 -11.11
C TYR A 38 10.05 -15.83 -11.10
N LEU A 39 10.34 -17.00 -11.66
CA LEU A 39 9.39 -18.11 -11.74
C LEU A 39 9.00 -18.64 -10.35
N ALA A 40 9.96 -18.73 -9.43
CA ALA A 40 9.68 -19.13 -8.05
C ALA A 40 8.78 -18.13 -7.33
N THR A 41 9.06 -16.83 -7.46
CA THR A 41 8.24 -15.76 -6.87
C THR A 41 6.83 -15.74 -7.47
N VAL A 42 6.71 -15.87 -8.80
CA VAL A 42 5.41 -15.98 -9.46
C VAL A 42 4.61 -17.18 -8.94
N ALA A 43 5.24 -18.36 -8.82
CA ALA A 43 4.56 -19.55 -8.31
C ALA A 43 4.02 -19.35 -6.87
N VAL A 44 4.83 -18.74 -6.00
CA VAL A 44 4.43 -18.41 -4.62
C VAL A 44 3.27 -17.43 -4.60
N TYR A 45 3.35 -16.33 -5.36
CA TYR A 45 2.30 -15.31 -5.40
C TYR A 45 1.01 -15.81 -6.01
N LEU A 46 1.05 -16.57 -7.11
CA LEU A 46 -0.15 -17.15 -7.70
C LEU A 46 -0.82 -18.18 -6.77
N ARG A 47 -0.03 -18.92 -5.99
CA ARG A 47 -0.56 -19.90 -5.03
C ARG A 47 -1.28 -19.26 -3.84
N THR A 48 -0.88 -18.03 -3.49
CA THR A 48 -1.39 -17.24 -2.35
C THR A 48 -2.27 -16.07 -2.79
N LEU A 49 -2.58 -15.97 -4.08
CA LEU A 49 -3.29 -14.86 -4.70
C LEU A 49 -4.73 -14.74 -4.18
N CYS A 50 -5.21 -13.51 -3.97
CA CYS A 50 -6.65 -13.27 -3.87
C CYS A 50 -7.29 -13.36 -5.26
N ALA A 51 -8.27 -14.26 -5.45
CA ALA A 51 -8.99 -14.38 -6.72
C ALA A 51 -10.18 -13.41 -6.84
N TRP A 52 -10.48 -12.65 -5.80
CA TRP A 52 -11.69 -11.80 -5.71
C TRP A 52 -11.33 -10.32 -5.52
N VAL A 53 -12.34 -9.45 -5.52
CA VAL A 53 -12.16 -8.08 -5.06
C VAL A 53 -11.74 -8.08 -3.58
N TYR A 54 -10.83 -7.20 -3.21
CA TYR A 54 -10.31 -7.10 -1.85
C TYR A 54 -10.68 -5.75 -1.20
N VAL A 55 -10.29 -5.59 0.06
CA VAL A 55 -10.47 -4.37 0.88
C VAL A 55 -9.48 -3.26 0.47
N GLU A 56 -9.45 -2.17 1.24
CA GLU A 56 -8.64 -0.96 0.97
C GLU A 56 -8.97 -0.32 -0.37
N GLY A 57 -8.02 -0.18 -1.30
CA GLY A 57 -8.21 0.44 -2.62
C GLY A 57 -8.39 -0.55 -3.77
N SER A 58 -8.47 -1.85 -3.47
CA SER A 58 -8.40 -2.91 -4.48
C SER A 58 -9.51 -2.82 -5.53
N GLY A 59 -10.78 -2.64 -5.13
CA GLY A 59 -11.90 -2.54 -6.08
C GLY A 59 -11.76 -1.36 -7.05
N GLU A 60 -11.26 -0.23 -6.57
CA GLU A 60 -11.01 0.95 -7.40
C GLU A 60 -9.88 0.70 -8.39
N LEU A 61 -8.75 0.14 -7.92
CA LEU A 61 -7.59 -0.15 -8.78
C LEU A 61 -7.91 -1.22 -9.82
N ILE A 62 -8.72 -2.23 -9.47
CA ILE A 62 -9.23 -3.22 -10.43
C ILE A 62 -10.10 -2.52 -11.47
N GLY A 63 -11.09 -1.73 -11.04
CA GLY A 63 -11.97 -1.03 -11.96
C GLY A 63 -11.25 -0.03 -12.87
N ALA A 64 -10.27 0.71 -12.32
CA ALA A 64 -9.43 1.62 -13.07
C ALA A 64 -8.51 0.90 -14.06
N ALA A 65 -7.89 -0.23 -13.67
CA ALA A 65 -7.10 -1.04 -14.59
C ALA A 65 -7.97 -1.65 -15.70
N TRP A 66 -9.12 -2.23 -15.34
CA TRP A 66 -9.99 -2.94 -16.28
C TRP A 66 -10.56 -2.04 -17.38
N TRP A 67 -10.99 -0.84 -17.01
CA TRP A 67 -11.61 0.14 -17.93
C TRP A 67 -10.71 1.31 -18.31
N LEU A 68 -9.44 1.31 -17.91
CA LEU A 68 -8.51 2.43 -18.10
C LEU A 68 -9.08 3.74 -17.52
N GLY A 69 -9.40 3.73 -16.23
CA GLY A 69 -9.86 4.89 -15.46
C GLY A 69 -8.75 5.75 -14.87
N THR A 70 -9.13 6.77 -14.11
CA THR A 70 -8.24 7.67 -13.35
C THR A 70 -8.50 7.48 -11.85
N PRO A 71 -7.82 6.52 -11.18
CA PRO A 71 -8.05 6.22 -9.76
C PRO A 71 -7.57 7.38 -8.88
N HIS A 72 -7.71 7.23 -7.57
CA HIS A 72 -7.30 8.22 -6.58
C HIS A 72 -5.87 8.75 -6.81
N PRO A 73 -5.60 10.01 -6.39
CA PRO A 73 -4.28 10.60 -6.48
C PRO A 73 -3.18 9.65 -5.99
N THR A 74 -2.11 9.42 -6.72
CA THR A 74 -1.63 10.22 -7.86
C THR A 74 -2.08 9.72 -9.25
N GLY A 75 -3.07 8.83 -9.32
CA GLY A 75 -3.67 8.32 -10.56
C GLY A 75 -2.92 7.15 -11.21
N TYR A 76 -1.71 6.85 -10.74
CA TYR A 76 -0.89 5.67 -11.06
C TYR A 76 -0.87 5.23 -12.55
N PRO A 77 -0.63 6.13 -13.54
CA PRO A 77 -0.74 5.76 -14.96
C PRO A 77 0.07 4.53 -15.38
N LEU A 78 1.29 4.40 -14.85
CA LEU A 78 2.15 3.26 -15.18
C LEU A 78 1.52 1.93 -14.72
N TYR A 79 0.96 1.91 -13.51
CA TYR A 79 0.31 0.72 -12.98
C TYR A 79 -0.93 0.37 -13.79
N VAL A 80 -1.83 1.34 -14.03
CA VAL A 80 -3.08 1.11 -14.77
C VAL A 80 -2.82 0.53 -16.16
N LEU A 81 -1.88 1.12 -16.90
CA LEU A 81 -1.54 0.67 -18.25
C LEU A 81 -0.88 -0.71 -18.27
N LEU A 82 0.08 -0.97 -17.38
CA LEU A 82 0.77 -2.27 -17.34
C LEU A 82 -0.13 -3.38 -16.81
N ALA A 83 -0.88 -3.13 -15.72
CA ALA A 83 -1.81 -4.09 -15.15
C ALA A 83 -2.88 -4.48 -16.17
N ARG A 84 -3.45 -3.51 -16.91
CA ARG A 84 -4.39 -3.80 -18.00
C ARG A 84 -3.75 -4.63 -19.10
N SER A 85 -2.56 -4.26 -19.55
CA SER A 85 -1.85 -4.95 -20.63
C SER A 85 -1.55 -6.40 -20.25
N VAL A 86 -1.10 -6.65 -19.03
CA VAL A 86 -0.82 -8.01 -18.54
C VAL A 86 -2.13 -8.78 -18.34
N ALA A 87 -3.16 -8.18 -17.74
CA ALA A 87 -4.45 -8.82 -17.53
C ALA A 87 -5.10 -9.30 -18.83
N LEU A 88 -4.96 -8.55 -19.94
CA LEU A 88 -5.43 -8.95 -21.27
C LEU A 88 -4.75 -10.20 -21.83
N LEU A 89 -3.54 -10.53 -21.36
CA LEU A 89 -2.79 -11.70 -21.78
C LEU A 89 -3.10 -12.94 -20.91
N LEU A 90 -3.80 -12.76 -19.79
CA LEU A 90 -4.17 -13.85 -18.90
C LEU A 90 -5.49 -14.48 -19.37
N PRO A 91 -5.58 -15.80 -19.51
CA PRO A 91 -6.82 -16.49 -19.91
C PRO A 91 -7.77 -16.63 -18.70
N ILE A 92 -8.10 -15.51 -18.05
CA ILE A 92 -8.90 -15.47 -16.82
C ILE A 92 -10.11 -14.57 -17.06
N ALA A 93 -11.31 -15.13 -16.87
CA ALA A 93 -12.57 -14.40 -17.11
C ALA A 93 -12.90 -13.39 -16.00
N SER A 94 -12.56 -13.69 -14.75
CA SER A 94 -12.83 -12.78 -13.61
C SER A 94 -11.93 -11.53 -13.68
N PRO A 95 -12.51 -10.32 -13.70
CA PRO A 95 -11.73 -9.07 -13.72
C PRO A 95 -10.80 -8.94 -12.51
N ALA A 96 -11.29 -9.25 -11.31
CA ALA A 96 -10.48 -9.21 -10.09
C ALA A 96 -9.30 -10.18 -10.15
N ALA A 97 -9.53 -11.45 -10.48
CA ALA A 97 -8.46 -12.44 -10.59
C ALA A 97 -7.43 -12.07 -11.66
N ALA A 98 -7.87 -11.52 -12.80
CA ALA A 98 -6.98 -11.09 -13.88
C ALA A 98 -6.09 -9.90 -13.46
N VAL A 99 -6.65 -8.88 -12.80
CA VAL A 99 -5.86 -7.72 -12.35
C VAL A 99 -4.97 -8.08 -11.16
N ASN A 100 -5.46 -8.83 -10.18
CA ASN A 100 -4.64 -9.33 -9.07
C ASN A 100 -3.46 -10.18 -9.60
N GLY A 101 -3.73 -11.07 -10.56
CA GLY A 101 -2.70 -11.87 -11.23
C GLY A 101 -1.68 -11.02 -11.99
N ALA A 102 -2.13 -9.98 -12.69
CA ALA A 102 -1.25 -9.02 -13.34
C ALA A 102 -0.33 -8.30 -12.33
N THR A 103 -0.89 -7.88 -11.19
CA THR A 103 -0.12 -7.27 -10.09
C THR A 103 0.92 -8.23 -9.53
N ALA A 104 0.57 -9.51 -9.33
CA ALA A 104 1.51 -10.52 -8.88
C ALA A 104 2.67 -10.71 -9.86
N LEU A 105 2.38 -10.80 -11.17
CA LEU A 105 3.40 -10.96 -12.22
C LEU A 105 4.34 -9.75 -12.33
N LEU A 106 3.81 -8.54 -12.22
CA LEU A 106 4.58 -7.30 -12.23
C LEU A 106 5.45 -7.20 -10.96
N SER A 107 4.87 -7.46 -9.79
CA SER A 107 5.56 -7.41 -8.49
C SER A 107 6.69 -8.44 -8.39
N ALA A 108 6.48 -9.65 -8.93
CA ALA A 108 7.50 -10.69 -8.99
C ALA A 108 8.75 -10.24 -9.77
N GLY A 109 8.63 -9.26 -10.68
CA GLY A 109 9.76 -8.66 -11.39
C GLY A 109 10.79 -8.00 -10.48
N ALA A 110 10.43 -7.61 -9.25
CA ALA A 110 11.37 -7.03 -8.30
C ALA A 110 12.52 -8.00 -7.94
N ALA A 111 12.25 -9.31 -7.83
CA ALA A 111 13.25 -10.32 -7.50
C ALA A 111 14.43 -10.37 -8.49
N PRO A 112 14.23 -10.61 -9.80
CA PRO A 112 15.32 -10.64 -10.76
C PRO A 112 16.04 -9.30 -10.89
N VAL A 113 15.33 -8.17 -10.88
CA VAL A 113 15.97 -6.85 -11.03
C VAL A 113 16.81 -6.51 -9.80
N PHE A 114 16.34 -6.83 -8.59
CA PHE A 114 17.11 -6.65 -7.37
C PHE A 114 18.33 -7.55 -7.33
N TYR A 115 18.18 -8.82 -7.70
CA TYR A 115 19.30 -9.73 -7.86
C TYR A 115 20.36 -9.17 -8.81
N LEU A 116 19.96 -8.72 -10.00
CA LEU A 116 20.88 -8.19 -11.01
C LEU A 116 21.56 -6.88 -10.57
N LEU A 117 20.84 -6.00 -9.86
CA LEU A 117 21.43 -4.84 -9.19
C LEU A 117 22.56 -5.25 -8.24
N LEU A 118 22.30 -6.22 -7.36
CA LEU A 118 23.30 -6.70 -6.39
C LEU A 118 24.48 -7.40 -7.07
N ARG A 119 24.23 -8.14 -8.16
CA ARG A 119 25.28 -8.73 -9.00
C ARG A 119 26.13 -7.67 -9.71
N GLN A 120 25.51 -6.59 -10.19
CA GLN A 120 26.21 -5.41 -10.70
C GLN A 120 27.12 -4.78 -9.63
N ARG A 121 26.78 -4.92 -8.34
CA ARG A 121 27.61 -4.48 -7.20
C ARG A 121 28.60 -5.53 -6.69
N ALA A 122 28.86 -6.56 -7.50
CA ALA A 122 29.82 -7.63 -7.23
C ALA A 122 29.51 -8.45 -5.95
N LEU A 123 28.25 -8.50 -5.51
CA LEU A 123 27.83 -9.43 -4.46
C LEU A 123 27.84 -10.86 -5.01
N PRO A 124 28.29 -11.88 -4.25
CA PRO A 124 28.22 -13.26 -4.71
C PRO A 124 26.79 -13.72 -5.01
N ARG A 125 26.63 -14.75 -5.86
CA ARG A 125 25.32 -15.19 -6.37
C ARG A 125 24.36 -15.62 -5.26
N ALA A 126 24.81 -16.42 -4.30
CA ALA A 126 23.94 -16.90 -3.23
C ALA A 126 23.47 -15.73 -2.34
N SER A 127 24.38 -14.82 -1.98
CA SER A 127 24.04 -13.61 -1.22
C SER A 127 23.05 -12.69 -1.95
N ALA A 128 23.27 -12.46 -3.25
CA ALA A 128 22.36 -11.64 -4.05
C ALA A 128 20.98 -12.31 -4.21
N ALA A 129 20.95 -13.64 -4.42
CA ALA A 129 19.70 -14.39 -4.52
C ALA A 129 18.95 -14.40 -3.19
N SER A 130 19.65 -14.63 -2.07
CA SER A 130 19.03 -14.56 -0.75
C SER A 130 18.46 -13.17 -0.45
N ALA A 131 19.18 -12.10 -0.77
CA ALA A 131 18.66 -10.75 -0.56
C ALA A 131 17.43 -10.44 -1.42
N ALA A 132 17.38 -10.95 -2.66
CA ALA A 132 16.19 -10.88 -3.50
C ALA A 132 15.02 -11.67 -2.91
N CYS A 133 15.26 -12.88 -2.42
CA CYS A 133 14.24 -13.66 -1.70
C CYS A 133 13.73 -12.90 -0.47
N LEU A 134 14.62 -12.36 0.38
CA LEU A 134 14.24 -11.58 1.58
C LEU A 134 13.35 -10.38 1.26
N LEU A 135 13.55 -9.73 0.11
CA LEU A 135 12.71 -8.63 -0.33
C LEU A 135 11.31 -9.09 -0.70
N VAL A 136 11.21 -10.07 -1.61
CA VAL A 136 9.91 -10.49 -2.17
C VAL A 136 9.13 -11.41 -1.24
N SER A 137 9.76 -12.05 -0.26
CA SER A 137 9.08 -12.82 0.79
C SER A 137 8.89 -12.03 2.08
N GLY A 138 9.31 -10.76 2.14
CA GLY A 138 9.01 -9.86 3.24
C GLY A 138 7.49 -9.68 3.39
N ARG A 139 7.02 -9.65 4.64
CA ARG A 139 5.59 -9.63 4.96
C ARG A 139 4.85 -8.48 4.28
N THR A 140 5.40 -7.26 4.34
CA THR A 140 4.76 -6.10 3.72
C THR A 140 4.80 -6.15 2.20
N PHE A 141 5.89 -6.61 1.59
CA PHE A 141 5.96 -6.68 0.12
C PHE A 141 4.99 -7.74 -0.42
N TRP A 142 4.98 -8.93 0.19
CA TRP A 142 4.16 -10.05 -0.26
C TRP A 142 2.67 -9.71 -0.14
N SER A 143 2.22 -9.14 0.99
CA SER A 143 0.79 -8.79 1.17
C SER A 143 0.25 -7.90 0.05
N GLN A 144 1.08 -6.99 -0.48
CA GLN A 144 0.72 -6.06 -1.55
C GLN A 144 0.91 -6.65 -2.96
N ALA A 145 1.61 -7.78 -3.10
CA ALA A 145 1.83 -8.43 -4.39
C ALA A 145 0.69 -9.38 -4.78
N VAL A 146 -0.12 -9.83 -3.81
CA VAL A 146 -1.18 -10.84 -4.01
C VAL A 146 -2.59 -10.26 -4.13
N VAL A 147 -2.70 -8.94 -4.16
CA VAL A 147 -3.93 -8.15 -4.34
C VAL A 147 -3.64 -6.99 -5.29
N ALA A 148 -4.66 -6.40 -5.92
CA ALA A 148 -4.50 -5.27 -6.84
C ALA A 148 -4.07 -3.99 -6.11
N GLU A 149 -2.76 -3.84 -5.94
CA GLU A 149 -2.11 -2.70 -5.31
C GLU A 149 -0.86 -2.26 -6.09
N VAL A 150 -0.51 -0.98 -5.98
CA VAL A 150 0.55 -0.36 -6.82
C VAL A 150 1.97 -0.61 -6.29
N TYR A 151 2.09 -1.08 -5.05
CA TYR A 151 3.34 -1.05 -4.29
C TYR A 151 4.43 -1.98 -4.82
N GLY A 152 4.08 -3.19 -5.30
CA GLY A 152 5.08 -4.12 -5.83
C GLY A 152 5.73 -3.59 -7.12
N LEU A 153 4.95 -2.96 -8.00
CA LEU A 153 5.48 -2.27 -9.19
C LEU A 153 6.35 -1.06 -8.79
N PHE A 154 5.93 -0.31 -7.77
CA PHE A 154 6.71 0.80 -7.23
C PHE A 154 8.11 0.35 -6.79
N VAL A 155 8.21 -0.75 -6.04
CA VAL A 155 9.51 -1.28 -5.60
C VAL A 155 10.34 -1.76 -6.80
N LEU A 156 9.74 -2.47 -7.77
CA LEU A 156 10.42 -2.88 -9.00
C LEU A 156 11.06 -1.67 -9.71
N VAL A 157 10.28 -0.62 -9.96
CA VAL A 157 10.77 0.59 -10.65
C VAL A 157 11.83 1.31 -9.82
N SER A 158 11.68 1.35 -8.49
CA SER A 158 12.67 1.94 -7.58
C SER A 158 14.01 1.19 -7.63
N VAL A 159 13.98 -0.15 -7.61
CA VAL A 159 15.18 -0.97 -7.74
C VAL A 159 15.82 -0.80 -9.12
N LEU A 160 15.01 -0.75 -10.18
CA LEU A 160 15.50 -0.50 -11.53
C LEU A 160 16.18 0.88 -11.63
N LEU A 161 15.56 1.92 -11.07
CA LEU A 161 16.13 3.27 -11.01
C LEU A 161 17.50 3.26 -10.33
N LEU A 162 17.60 2.62 -9.16
CA LEU A 162 18.85 2.50 -8.44
C LEU A 162 19.94 1.80 -9.29
N ALA A 163 19.57 0.73 -9.99
CA ALA A 163 20.48 -0.02 -10.86
C ALA A 163 21.01 0.83 -12.03
N VAL A 164 20.12 1.54 -12.74
CA VAL A 164 20.52 2.37 -13.88
C VAL A 164 21.32 3.59 -13.45
N CYS A 165 21.02 4.20 -12.30
CA CYS A 165 21.79 5.31 -11.74
C CYS A 165 23.23 4.90 -11.38
N LEU A 166 23.38 3.76 -10.69
CA LEU A 166 24.70 3.21 -10.39
C LEU A 166 25.43 2.77 -11.66
N LYS A 167 24.71 2.29 -12.68
CA LYS A 167 25.30 1.96 -13.99
C LYS A 167 25.79 3.21 -14.72
N ALA A 168 25.03 4.30 -14.68
CA ALA A 168 25.40 5.58 -15.27
C ALA A 168 26.66 6.16 -14.61
N ARG A 169 26.78 5.97 -13.30
CA ARG A 169 27.98 6.34 -12.55
C ARG A 169 29.21 5.56 -13.00
N ASP A 170 29.09 4.24 -13.15
CA ASP A 170 30.23 3.38 -13.48
C ASP A 170 30.57 3.40 -14.97
N ALA A 171 29.62 3.80 -15.82
CA ALA A 171 29.81 3.85 -17.25
C ALA A 171 30.91 4.85 -17.65
N GLY A 172 31.79 4.41 -18.56
CA GLY A 172 32.76 5.25 -19.25
C GLY A 172 32.09 6.02 -20.40
N SER A 173 32.50 5.77 -21.64
CA SER A 173 31.97 6.42 -22.84
C SER A 173 30.45 6.34 -22.97
N SER A 174 29.83 5.28 -22.45
CA SER A 174 28.39 5.08 -22.55
C SER A 174 27.56 5.76 -21.44
N ARG A 175 28.15 6.63 -20.64
CA ARG A 175 27.47 7.33 -19.54
C ARG A 175 26.23 8.10 -19.98
N GLY A 176 26.31 8.84 -21.09
CA GLY A 176 25.21 9.69 -21.55
C GLY A 176 23.89 8.92 -21.74
N ARG A 177 23.93 7.74 -22.37
CA ARG A 177 22.74 6.89 -22.53
C ARG A 177 22.17 6.39 -21.20
N TRP A 178 23.02 6.08 -20.23
CA TRP A 178 22.59 5.60 -18.92
C TRP A 178 22.02 6.72 -18.05
N LEU A 179 22.51 7.95 -18.21
CA LEU A 179 21.88 9.13 -17.60
C LEU A 179 20.50 9.37 -18.24
N LEU A 180 20.39 9.35 -19.57
CA LEU A 180 19.09 9.47 -20.23
C LEU A 180 18.10 8.41 -19.72
N LEU A 181 18.53 7.14 -19.62
CA LEU A 181 17.74 6.06 -19.06
C LEU A 181 17.40 6.26 -17.57
N SER A 182 18.34 6.78 -16.76
CA SER A 182 18.10 7.09 -15.35
C SER A 182 17.03 8.16 -15.18
N GLY A 183 17.07 9.19 -16.02
CA GLY A 183 16.00 10.19 -16.12
C GLY A 183 14.68 9.52 -16.49
N TYR A 184 14.66 8.72 -17.55
CA TYR A 184 13.45 8.04 -18.05
C TYR A 184 12.80 7.14 -16.99
N VAL A 185 13.58 6.27 -16.34
CA VAL A 185 13.06 5.43 -15.26
C VAL A 185 12.63 6.28 -14.06
N GLY A 186 13.33 7.38 -13.75
CA GLY A 186 12.94 8.31 -12.69
C GLY A 186 11.59 8.99 -12.96
N GLY A 187 11.34 9.40 -14.21
CA GLY A 187 10.04 9.91 -14.65
C GLY A 187 8.93 8.87 -14.56
N LEU A 188 9.19 7.63 -15.02
CA LEU A 188 8.24 6.52 -14.86
C LEU A 188 7.92 6.24 -13.39
N ALA A 189 8.93 6.29 -12.52
CA ALA A 189 8.77 6.06 -11.09
C ALA A 189 7.79 7.07 -10.46
N ALA A 190 7.87 8.35 -10.87
CA ALA A 190 6.95 9.39 -10.43
C ALA A 190 5.49 9.13 -10.89
N THR A 191 5.28 8.41 -11.99
CA THR A 191 3.94 7.99 -12.46
C THR A 191 3.44 6.67 -11.86
N CYS A 192 4.28 6.00 -11.08
CA CYS A 192 3.95 4.72 -10.45
C CYS A 192 3.42 4.89 -9.03
N HIS A 193 4.12 5.66 -8.19
CA HIS A 193 3.71 5.97 -6.82
C HIS A 193 4.56 7.12 -6.28
N LEU A 194 3.97 8.06 -5.54
CA LEU A 194 4.66 9.29 -5.10
C LEU A 194 5.89 9.02 -4.22
N GLN A 195 5.91 7.92 -3.46
CA GLN A 195 7.09 7.56 -2.65
C GLN A 195 8.34 7.28 -3.48
N ALA A 196 8.21 6.96 -4.78
CA ALA A 196 9.36 6.79 -5.65
C ALA A 196 10.17 8.09 -5.79
N VAL A 197 9.54 9.25 -5.62
CA VAL A 197 10.20 10.56 -5.65
C VAL A 197 11.25 10.67 -4.54
N LEU A 198 11.06 10.00 -3.40
CA LEU A 198 12.01 10.01 -2.28
C LEU A 198 13.35 9.35 -2.62
N LEU A 199 13.40 8.47 -3.63
CA LEU A 199 14.63 7.86 -4.13
C LEU A 199 15.41 8.79 -5.07
N LEU A 200 14.74 9.74 -5.74
CA LEU A 200 15.35 10.56 -6.80
C LEU A 200 16.57 11.35 -6.31
N PRO A 201 16.55 12.06 -5.15
CA PRO A 201 17.70 12.87 -4.72
C PRO A 201 18.96 12.04 -4.50
N SER A 202 18.85 10.87 -3.85
CA SER A 202 20.01 10.03 -3.54
C SER A 202 20.49 9.25 -4.76
N ALA A 203 19.59 8.70 -5.57
CA ALA A 203 19.96 7.92 -6.75
C ALA A 203 20.53 8.79 -7.88
N LEU A 204 19.87 9.89 -8.23
CA LEU A 204 20.33 10.80 -9.27
C LEU A 204 21.57 11.57 -8.83
N GLY A 205 21.66 11.95 -7.55
CA GLY A 205 22.86 12.55 -6.97
C GLY A 205 24.09 11.65 -7.14
N VAL A 206 23.94 10.35 -6.88
CA VAL A 206 25.02 9.36 -7.09
C VAL A 206 25.35 9.16 -8.57
N ALA A 207 24.36 9.24 -9.47
CA ALA A 207 24.59 9.18 -10.92
C ALA A 207 25.40 10.39 -11.41
N LEU A 208 25.11 11.59 -10.91
CA LEU A 208 25.77 12.85 -11.30
C LEU A 208 27.17 13.01 -10.69
N TRP A 209 27.36 12.65 -9.43
CA TRP A 209 28.57 13.04 -8.69
C TRP A 209 29.78 12.12 -8.93
N ARG A 210 30.75 12.50 -9.77
CA ARG A 210 32.06 11.78 -9.92
C ARG A 210 33.24 12.43 -9.20
N GLY A 211 32.97 13.35 -8.27
CA GLY A 211 33.99 14.11 -7.53
C GLY A 211 34.24 15.52 -8.09
N ARG A 212 35.00 16.33 -7.35
CA ARG A 212 35.13 17.79 -7.56
C ARG A 212 35.63 18.20 -8.96
N LYS A 213 36.42 17.35 -9.63
CA LYS A 213 37.04 17.67 -10.93
C LYS A 213 36.08 17.56 -12.13
N HIS A 214 34.85 17.10 -11.94
CA HIS A 214 33.91 16.80 -13.03
C HIS A 214 32.78 17.82 -13.23
N LEU A 215 32.88 19.03 -12.65
CA LEU A 215 31.87 20.08 -12.77
C LEU A 215 31.63 20.56 -14.21
N VAL A 216 32.62 20.42 -15.10
CA VAL A 216 32.58 20.89 -16.50
C VAL A 216 31.50 20.19 -17.35
N GLY A 217 31.09 18.96 -17.00
CA GLY A 217 30.07 18.20 -17.73
C GLY A 217 28.66 18.23 -17.10
N LEU A 218 28.49 18.92 -15.97
CA LEU A 218 27.30 18.80 -15.14
C LEU A 218 26.02 19.25 -15.87
N ALA A 219 26.08 20.36 -16.61
CA ALA A 219 24.93 20.86 -17.35
C ALA A 219 24.41 19.84 -18.38
N GLY A 220 25.31 19.20 -19.14
CA GLY A 220 24.93 18.17 -20.11
C GLY A 220 24.46 16.86 -19.48
N ASP A 221 25.02 16.49 -18.32
CA ASP A 221 24.55 15.32 -17.57
C ASP A 221 23.15 15.56 -16.97
N THR A 222 22.91 16.75 -16.42
CA THR A 222 21.60 17.19 -15.92
C THR A 222 20.58 17.28 -17.04
N SER A 223 20.93 17.85 -18.21
CA SER A 223 19.98 17.93 -19.33
C SER A 223 19.53 16.55 -19.80
N ARG A 224 20.42 15.55 -19.84
CA ARG A 224 20.04 14.17 -20.17
C ARG A 224 19.09 13.56 -19.14
N LEU A 225 19.31 13.81 -17.85
CA LEU A 225 18.37 13.39 -16.80
C LEU A 225 17.00 14.05 -16.98
N LEU A 226 16.95 15.35 -17.26
CA LEU A 226 15.70 16.09 -17.43
C LEU A 226 14.94 15.64 -18.69
N VAL A 227 15.63 15.49 -19.83
CA VAL A 227 15.01 15.00 -21.07
C VAL A 227 14.49 13.58 -20.88
N GLY A 228 15.28 12.70 -20.26
CA GLY A 228 14.82 11.36 -19.91
C GLY A 228 13.60 11.42 -18.98
N GLY A 229 13.69 12.23 -17.92
CA GLY A 229 12.64 12.44 -16.93
C GLY A 229 11.32 12.90 -17.55
N ALA A 230 11.37 13.88 -18.44
CA ALA A 230 10.20 14.33 -19.21
C ALA A 230 9.63 13.20 -20.09
N GLY A 231 10.49 12.41 -20.73
CA GLY A 231 10.07 11.23 -21.49
C GLY A 231 9.36 10.18 -20.63
N GLY A 232 9.86 9.87 -19.44
CA GLY A 232 9.22 8.93 -18.52
C GLY A 232 7.93 9.48 -17.91
N ALA A 233 7.95 10.75 -17.50
CA ALA A 233 6.79 11.45 -16.92
C ALA A 233 5.70 11.75 -17.96
N SER A 234 5.98 11.58 -19.26
CA SER A 234 4.97 11.74 -20.32
C SER A 234 3.77 10.81 -20.15
N LEU A 235 3.89 9.72 -19.39
CA LEU A 235 2.75 8.88 -19.02
C LEU A 235 1.68 9.63 -18.22
N LEU A 236 1.99 10.78 -17.60
CA LEU A 236 0.96 11.63 -16.98
C LEU A 236 -0.05 12.18 -18.00
N LEU A 237 0.30 12.23 -19.29
CA LEU A 237 -0.64 12.58 -20.36
C LEU A 237 -1.83 11.60 -20.44
N TYR A 238 -1.66 10.37 -19.95
CA TYR A 238 -2.75 9.42 -19.78
C TYR A 238 -3.92 10.01 -18.98
N LEU A 239 -3.63 10.73 -17.89
CA LEU A 239 -4.67 11.33 -17.04
C LEU A 239 -5.48 12.38 -17.80
N LEU A 240 -4.83 13.15 -18.68
CA LEU A 240 -5.49 14.11 -19.55
C LEU A 240 -6.34 13.44 -20.62
N VAL A 241 -5.81 12.39 -21.25
CA VAL A 241 -6.48 11.67 -22.35
C VAL A 241 -7.66 10.83 -21.87
N ARG A 242 -7.62 10.32 -20.64
CA ARG A 242 -8.67 9.46 -20.07
C ARG A 242 -9.59 10.18 -19.10
N ASN A 243 -9.37 11.48 -18.84
CA ASN A 243 -10.20 12.24 -17.92
C ASN A 243 -11.68 12.16 -18.32
N ASP A 244 -12.52 11.62 -17.43
CA ASP A 244 -13.98 11.48 -17.59
C ASP A 244 -14.44 10.73 -18.86
N ILE A 245 -13.57 9.93 -19.49
CA ILE A 245 -13.89 9.20 -20.74
C ILE A 245 -14.14 7.72 -20.45
N GLY A 246 -15.36 7.27 -20.75
CA GLY A 246 -15.77 5.86 -20.71
C GLY A 246 -16.26 5.40 -19.33
N PRO A 247 -16.52 4.09 -19.16
CA PRO A 247 -17.06 3.53 -17.92
C PRO A 247 -16.00 3.34 -16.81
N GLY A 248 -14.85 4.00 -16.94
CA GLY A 248 -13.74 3.87 -16.01
C GLY A 248 -14.06 4.39 -14.62
N PHE A 249 -13.33 3.89 -13.62
CA PHE A 249 -13.31 4.53 -12.31
C PHE A 249 -12.56 5.86 -12.43
N HIS A 250 -13.27 6.96 -12.26
CA HIS A 250 -12.72 8.31 -12.31
C HIS A 250 -12.90 8.97 -10.95
N TRP A 251 -11.79 9.24 -10.26
CA TRP A 251 -11.80 9.82 -8.91
C TRP A 251 -12.50 11.19 -8.87
N GLY A 252 -12.29 11.99 -9.91
CA GLY A 252 -12.90 13.30 -10.11
C GLY A 252 -12.36 13.95 -11.38
N SER A 253 -12.99 15.06 -11.78
CA SER A 253 -12.61 15.84 -12.96
C SER A 253 -11.18 16.39 -12.83
N LEU A 254 -10.41 16.25 -13.91
CA LEU A 254 -9.08 16.81 -14.10
C LEU A 254 -9.07 17.88 -15.21
N GLY A 255 -10.19 18.59 -15.37
CA GLY A 255 -10.41 19.54 -16.46
C GLY A 255 -9.58 20.82 -16.39
N THR A 256 -9.08 21.19 -15.21
CA THR A 256 -8.21 22.36 -15.03
C THR A 256 -6.76 21.98 -14.71
N THR A 257 -5.83 22.87 -15.00
CA THR A 257 -4.40 22.68 -14.66
C THR A 257 -4.16 22.56 -13.15
N GLY A 258 -4.96 23.25 -12.34
CA GLY A 258 -4.92 23.16 -10.87
C GLY A 258 -5.38 21.79 -10.37
N GLU A 259 -6.50 21.27 -10.86
CA GLU A 259 -6.99 19.94 -10.49
C GLU A 259 -6.00 18.83 -10.87
N LEU A 260 -5.41 18.91 -12.07
CA LEU A 260 -4.37 17.98 -12.48
C LEU A 260 -3.14 18.07 -11.58
N TYR A 261 -2.68 19.29 -11.26
CA TYR A 261 -1.54 19.49 -10.37
C TYR A 261 -1.80 18.90 -8.98
N ASP A 262 -2.96 19.17 -8.39
CA ASP A 262 -3.36 18.65 -7.08
C ASP A 262 -3.45 17.13 -7.09
N HIS A 263 -3.95 16.54 -8.18
CA HIS A 263 -4.04 15.09 -8.35
C HIS A 263 -2.64 14.46 -8.47
N VAL A 264 -1.79 14.95 -9.36
CA VAL A 264 -0.45 14.39 -9.61
C VAL A 264 0.49 14.57 -8.40
N THR A 265 0.36 15.67 -7.67
CA THR A 265 1.20 15.92 -6.47
C THR A 265 0.67 15.24 -5.21
N GLY A 266 -0.54 14.66 -5.26
CA GLY A 266 -1.18 14.08 -4.09
C GLY A 266 -1.53 15.14 -3.04
N ALA A 267 -1.91 16.35 -3.45
CA ALA A 267 -2.22 17.48 -2.57
C ALA A 267 -3.25 17.11 -1.49
N LEU A 268 -4.19 16.22 -1.83
CA LEU A 268 -5.18 15.64 -0.93
C LEU A 268 -4.57 15.06 0.37
N TYR A 269 -3.34 14.53 0.30
CA TYR A 269 -2.70 13.84 1.43
C TYR A 269 -1.77 14.74 2.26
N GLN A 270 -1.54 15.99 1.86
CA GLN A 270 -0.58 16.88 2.53
C GLN A 270 -0.90 17.07 4.02
N ALA A 271 -2.19 17.18 4.37
CA ALA A 271 -2.63 17.31 5.76
C ALA A 271 -2.31 16.08 6.64
N SER A 272 -1.96 14.93 6.04
CA SER A 272 -1.52 13.74 6.77
C SER A 272 -0.03 13.76 7.13
N PHE A 273 0.77 14.69 6.60
CA PHE A 273 2.19 14.82 6.89
C PHE A 273 2.43 15.99 7.85
N VAL A 274 2.42 15.70 9.15
CA VAL A 274 2.63 16.70 10.21
C VAL A 274 3.69 16.19 11.17
N LEU A 275 4.59 17.06 11.60
CA LEU A 275 5.60 16.70 12.60
C LEU A 275 4.88 16.46 13.94
N PRO A 276 4.95 15.24 14.49
CA PRO A 276 4.19 14.94 15.69
C PRO A 276 4.97 15.29 16.97
N PRO A 277 4.30 15.40 18.12
CA PRO A 277 4.94 15.51 19.42
C PRO A 277 5.83 14.31 19.73
N SER A 278 6.82 14.50 20.60
CA SER A 278 7.81 13.45 20.92
C SER A 278 7.20 12.11 21.37
N PRO A 279 6.09 12.02 22.14
CA PRO A 279 5.52 10.72 22.51
C PRO A 279 4.93 9.96 21.32
N VAL A 280 4.34 10.68 20.35
CA VAL A 280 3.77 10.09 19.13
C VAL A 280 4.88 9.62 18.20
N LEU A 281 5.96 10.39 18.11
CA LEU A 281 7.17 10.00 17.40
C LEU A 281 7.77 8.71 17.98
N LEU A 282 7.90 8.61 19.31
CA LEU A 282 8.38 7.39 19.96
C LEU A 282 7.47 6.18 19.70
N ALA A 283 6.15 6.38 19.72
CA ALA A 283 5.20 5.32 19.38
C ALA A 283 5.31 4.90 17.90
N ALA A 284 5.54 5.84 16.99
CA ALA A 284 5.78 5.53 15.57
C ALA A 284 7.06 4.71 15.36
N LEU A 285 8.15 5.07 16.06
CA LEU A 285 9.41 4.31 16.03
C LEU A 285 9.25 2.91 16.64
N ALA A 286 8.48 2.77 17.73
CA ALA A 286 8.17 1.47 18.31
C ALA A 286 7.39 0.58 17.34
N ARG A 287 6.39 1.14 16.63
CA ARG A 287 5.65 0.43 15.57
C ARG A 287 6.55 -0.01 14.43
N LEU A 288 7.45 0.86 13.98
CA LEU A 288 8.46 0.51 12.97
C LEU A 288 9.36 -0.64 13.44
N GLY A 289 9.79 -0.63 14.71
CA GLY A 289 10.53 -1.73 15.31
C GLY A 289 9.76 -3.06 15.26
N GLY A 290 8.47 -3.02 15.60
CA GLY A 290 7.56 -4.17 15.48
C GLY A 290 7.40 -4.65 14.04
N GLN A 291 7.28 -3.73 13.08
CA GLN A 291 7.23 -4.06 11.66
C GLN A 291 8.51 -4.77 11.21
N LEU A 292 9.69 -4.19 11.47
CA LEU A 292 10.98 -4.78 11.10
C LEU A 292 11.18 -6.19 11.67
N ALA A 293 10.72 -6.43 12.90
CA ALA A 293 10.76 -7.75 13.53
C ALA A 293 9.79 -8.76 12.89
N SER A 294 8.71 -8.28 12.27
CA SER A 294 7.74 -9.12 11.55
C SER A 294 8.10 -9.37 10.08
N GLU A 295 9.02 -8.58 9.49
CA GLU A 295 9.43 -8.78 8.10
C GLU A 295 10.35 -10.00 7.94
N TRP A 296 11.29 -10.16 8.87
CA TRP A 296 12.36 -11.15 8.77
C TRP A 296 12.69 -11.76 10.13
N PRO A 297 13.20 -13.01 10.17
CA PRO A 297 13.74 -13.60 11.39
C PRO A 297 14.79 -12.70 12.08
N ALA A 298 14.69 -12.53 13.39
CA ALA A 298 15.51 -11.57 14.16
C ALA A 298 17.03 -11.77 14.02
N PHE A 299 17.49 -13.00 13.75
CA PHE A 299 18.91 -13.30 13.54
C PHE A 299 19.51 -12.63 12.29
N LEU A 300 18.68 -12.09 11.39
CA LEU A 300 19.12 -11.37 10.18
C LEU A 300 19.36 -9.88 10.41
N LEU A 301 18.81 -9.29 11.48
CA LEU A 301 18.98 -7.87 11.77
C LEU A 301 20.46 -7.44 11.92
N PRO A 302 21.34 -8.23 12.60
CA PRO A 302 22.78 -7.93 12.64
C PRO A 302 23.45 -7.91 11.26
N ALA A 303 22.97 -8.72 10.30
CA ALA A 303 23.52 -8.75 8.95
C ALA A 303 23.25 -7.44 8.19
N GLY A 304 22.14 -6.76 8.47
CA GLY A 304 21.83 -5.43 7.93
C GLY A 304 22.81 -4.37 8.43
N VAL A 305 23.06 -4.32 9.75
CA VAL A 305 24.01 -3.38 10.37
C VAL A 305 25.43 -3.62 9.86
N TRP A 306 25.88 -4.88 9.88
CA TRP A 306 27.18 -5.26 9.33
C TRP A 306 27.29 -4.92 7.83
N GLY A 307 26.22 -5.21 7.11
CA GLY A 307 26.09 -4.95 5.68
C GLY A 307 26.22 -3.48 5.31
N THR A 308 25.68 -2.57 6.12
CA THR A 308 25.88 -1.12 5.96
C THR A 308 27.36 -0.75 6.03
N ALA A 309 28.09 -1.26 7.03
CA ALA A 309 29.53 -1.02 7.17
C ALA A 309 30.33 -1.64 6.02
N VAL A 310 29.93 -2.81 5.52
CA VAL A 310 30.54 -3.44 4.34
C VAL A 310 30.30 -2.62 3.08
N ALA A 311 29.05 -2.21 2.82
CA ALA A 311 28.68 -1.40 1.67
C ALA A 311 29.47 -0.07 1.68
N TRP A 312 29.54 0.60 2.82
CA TRP A 312 30.31 1.85 2.96
C TRP A 312 31.80 1.68 2.64
N ARG A 313 32.40 0.55 3.04
CA ARG A 313 33.83 0.28 2.80
C ARG A 313 34.13 -0.15 1.37
N ARG A 314 33.27 -0.98 0.77
CA ARG A 314 33.53 -1.60 -0.55
C ARG A 314 32.94 -0.80 -1.71
N ASP A 315 31.85 -0.07 -1.47
CA ASP A 315 31.06 0.56 -2.52
C ASP A 315 30.28 1.78 -1.98
N ARG A 316 31.02 2.86 -1.69
CA ARG A 316 30.45 4.12 -1.17
C ARG A 316 29.26 4.66 -1.99
N PRO A 317 29.31 4.68 -3.34
CA PRO A 317 28.18 5.16 -4.13
C PRO A 317 26.89 4.38 -3.89
N PHE A 318 26.97 3.04 -3.85
CA PHE A 318 25.83 2.20 -3.51
C PHE A 318 25.32 2.48 -2.10
N ALA A 319 26.23 2.57 -1.11
CA ALA A 319 25.85 2.88 0.27
C ALA A 319 25.17 4.26 0.39
N VAL A 320 25.67 5.29 -0.27
CA VAL A 320 25.07 6.63 -0.25
C VAL A 320 23.67 6.63 -0.86
N ALA A 321 23.47 5.96 -2.00
CA ALA A 321 22.16 5.89 -2.63
C ALA A 321 21.14 5.15 -1.75
N VAL A 322 21.52 3.99 -1.21
CA VAL A 322 20.66 3.15 -0.35
C VAL A 322 20.35 3.85 0.98
N LEU A 323 21.36 4.36 1.69
CA LEU A 323 21.16 5.02 2.98
C LEU A 323 20.43 6.35 2.85
N GLY A 324 20.70 7.12 1.78
CA GLY A 324 19.97 8.35 1.51
C GLY A 324 18.49 8.11 1.23
N ALA A 325 18.17 7.07 0.44
CA ALA A 325 16.78 6.68 0.19
C ALA A 325 16.08 6.19 1.46
N ALA A 326 16.76 5.36 2.26
CA ALA A 326 16.27 4.89 3.55
C ALA A 326 15.98 6.06 4.50
N ALA A 327 16.87 7.05 4.59
CA ALA A 327 16.70 8.23 5.44
C ALA A 327 15.50 9.08 5.00
N LEU A 328 15.38 9.38 3.70
CA LEU A 328 14.27 10.17 3.17
C LEU A 328 12.92 9.46 3.36
N ASN A 329 12.87 8.14 3.15
CA ASN A 329 11.66 7.35 3.39
C ASN A 329 11.31 7.27 4.89
N LEU A 330 12.31 7.10 5.76
CA LEU A 330 12.10 7.10 7.21
C LEU A 330 11.51 8.44 7.67
N THR A 331 12.07 9.56 7.21
CA THR A 331 11.53 10.90 7.53
C THR A 331 10.08 11.02 7.08
N ALA A 332 9.77 10.64 5.83
CA ALA A 332 8.40 10.73 5.30
C ALA A 332 7.42 9.80 6.04
N GLY A 333 7.81 8.55 6.31
CA GLY A 333 6.96 7.56 6.96
C GLY A 333 6.68 7.87 8.44
N VAL A 334 7.66 8.45 9.15
CA VAL A 334 7.50 8.81 10.57
C VAL A 334 6.62 10.04 10.79
N VAL A 335 6.60 10.98 9.84
CA VAL A 335 5.71 12.16 9.91
C VAL A 335 4.32 11.89 9.30
N TYR A 336 4.10 10.73 8.69
CA TYR A 336 2.81 10.34 8.13
C TYR A 336 1.86 9.83 9.23
N HIS A 337 0.70 10.50 9.37
CA HIS A 337 -0.29 10.24 10.41
C HIS A 337 -1.65 9.88 9.80
N ARG A 338 -1.90 8.56 9.65
CA ARG A 338 -3.21 7.97 9.29
C ARG A 338 -3.45 6.71 10.13
N ASP A 339 -4.49 5.93 9.84
CA ASP A 339 -4.83 4.68 10.56
C ASP A 339 -3.56 3.80 10.72
N PRO A 340 -3.18 3.44 11.96
CA PRO A 340 -1.98 2.64 12.24
C PRO A 340 -1.91 1.32 11.48
N ALA A 341 -3.05 0.75 11.07
CA ALA A 341 -3.08 -0.52 10.33
C ALA A 341 -2.44 -0.40 8.93
N GLY A 342 -2.59 0.74 8.25
CA GLY A 342 -2.11 0.94 6.87
C GLY A 342 -0.71 1.55 6.75
N ILE A 343 -0.04 1.89 7.87
CA ILE A 343 1.22 2.66 7.80
C ILE A 343 2.41 1.83 7.26
N HIS A 344 2.31 0.50 7.32
CA HIS A 344 3.42 -0.41 7.06
C HIS A 344 3.92 -0.33 5.60
N VAL A 345 3.02 -0.15 4.61
CA VAL A 345 3.38 -0.01 3.19
C VAL A 345 4.23 1.24 2.92
N PHE A 346 4.12 2.28 3.75
CA PHE A 346 4.89 3.51 3.58
C PHE A 346 6.39 3.36 3.90
N PHE A 347 6.80 2.23 4.48
CA PHE A 347 8.20 1.91 4.75
C PHE A 347 8.82 0.96 3.70
N LEU A 348 8.12 0.61 2.62
CA LEU A 348 8.61 -0.34 1.61
C LEU A 348 9.97 0.03 1.00
N LEU A 349 10.24 1.33 0.77
CA LEU A 349 11.55 1.76 0.29
C LEU A 349 12.64 1.53 1.34
N LEU A 350 12.37 1.84 2.61
CA LEU A 350 13.27 1.54 3.73
C LEU A 350 13.52 0.02 3.85
N LEU A 351 12.48 -0.81 3.75
CA LEU A 351 12.61 -2.26 3.79
C LEU A 351 13.45 -2.79 2.62
N THR A 352 13.25 -2.26 1.41
CA THR A 352 14.06 -2.55 0.23
C THR A 352 15.53 -2.20 0.46
N CYS A 353 15.81 -1.04 1.05
CA CYS A 353 17.15 -0.62 1.41
C CYS A 353 17.77 -1.52 2.48
N ALA A 354 16.99 -2.00 3.46
CA ALA A 354 17.45 -2.95 4.47
C ALA A 354 17.83 -4.30 3.84
N CYS A 355 17.04 -4.83 2.90
CA CYS A 355 17.43 -6.04 2.15
C CYS A 355 18.74 -5.83 1.36
N ALA A 356 18.97 -4.61 0.84
CA ALA A 356 20.17 -4.29 0.07
C ALA A 356 21.43 -4.30 0.97
N THR A 357 21.33 -3.75 2.18
CA THR A 357 22.42 -3.81 3.16
C THR A 357 22.61 -5.22 3.71
N MET A 358 21.53 -5.93 4.07
CA MET A 358 21.60 -7.35 4.46
C MET A 358 22.33 -8.19 3.39
N GLY A 359 22.02 -8.00 2.11
CA GLY A 359 22.72 -8.65 1.00
C GLY A 359 24.22 -8.36 0.97
N ALA A 360 24.64 -7.12 1.27
CA ALA A 360 26.05 -6.77 1.36
C ALA A 360 26.75 -7.47 2.56
N GLY A 361 26.04 -7.60 3.69
CA GLY A 361 26.50 -8.32 4.88
C GLY A 361 26.67 -9.81 4.62
N LEU A 362 25.64 -10.46 4.07
CA LEU A 362 25.68 -11.85 3.61
C LEU A 362 26.79 -12.06 2.57
N GLY A 363 26.98 -11.11 1.66
CA GLY A 363 28.06 -11.14 0.66
C GLY A 363 29.46 -11.17 1.27
N ASP A 364 29.68 -10.46 2.38
CA ASP A 364 30.96 -10.53 3.10
C ASP A 364 31.13 -11.85 3.84
N LEU A 365 30.06 -12.33 4.50
CA LEU A 365 30.05 -13.63 5.17
C LEU A 365 30.33 -14.77 4.19
N GLU A 366 29.67 -14.79 3.04
CA GLU A 366 29.87 -15.80 2.00
C GLU A 366 31.33 -15.84 1.53
N ARG A 367 31.94 -14.66 1.30
CA ARG A 367 33.36 -14.57 0.92
C ARG A 367 34.30 -15.10 2.01
N ARG A 368 33.97 -14.91 3.30
CA ARG A 368 34.75 -15.44 4.42
C ARG A 368 34.62 -16.96 4.54
N LEU A 369 33.39 -17.47 4.44
CA LEU A 369 33.12 -18.91 4.52
C LEU A 369 33.75 -19.68 3.35
N ARG A 370 33.68 -19.15 2.12
CA ARG A 370 34.32 -19.75 0.93
C ARG A 370 35.86 -19.84 1.01
N ARG A 371 36.50 -19.12 1.94
CA ARG A 371 37.95 -19.28 2.20
C ARG A 371 38.28 -20.50 3.06
N ARG A 372 37.29 -21.02 3.80
CA ARG A 372 37.45 -22.10 4.78
C ARG A 372 36.73 -23.39 4.38
N MET A 373 35.77 -23.31 3.46
CA MET A 373 34.84 -24.40 3.14
C MET A 373 34.65 -24.51 1.63
N SER A 374 34.26 -25.70 1.15
CA SER A 374 33.86 -25.93 -0.24
C SER A 374 32.66 -25.05 -0.62
N SER A 375 32.54 -24.64 -1.89
CA SER A 375 31.59 -23.59 -2.29
C SER A 375 30.10 -23.90 -2.07
N VAL A 376 29.73 -25.17 -1.87
CA VAL A 376 28.33 -25.61 -1.69
C VAL A 376 27.82 -25.24 -0.30
N VAL A 377 28.59 -25.53 0.75
CA VAL A 377 28.15 -25.32 2.14
C VAL A 377 27.87 -23.84 2.46
N PRO A 378 28.76 -22.87 2.13
CA PRO A 378 28.46 -21.46 2.25
C PRO A 378 27.25 -21.03 1.42
N ALA A 379 27.03 -21.60 0.24
CA ALA A 379 25.86 -21.24 -0.56
C ALA A 379 24.55 -21.67 0.12
N LEU A 380 24.49 -22.87 0.71
CA LEU A 380 23.33 -23.35 1.46
C LEU A 380 23.06 -22.50 2.70
N ILE A 381 24.10 -22.19 3.48
CA ILE A 381 24.00 -21.31 4.66
C ILE A 381 23.48 -19.92 4.28
N ILE A 382 23.93 -19.39 3.14
CA ILE A 382 23.58 -18.04 2.71
C ILE A 382 22.19 -17.99 2.05
N LEU A 383 21.70 -19.09 1.50
CA LEU A 383 20.35 -19.17 0.92
C LEU A 383 19.26 -19.46 1.96
N SER A 384 19.62 -20.08 3.10
CA SER A 384 18.65 -20.45 4.13
C SER A 384 17.81 -19.27 4.66
N PRO A 385 18.33 -18.03 4.85
CA PRO A 385 17.53 -16.88 5.26
C PRO A 385 16.32 -16.64 4.36
N GLY A 386 16.53 -16.66 3.05
CA GLY A 386 15.46 -16.43 2.08
C GLY A 386 14.35 -17.48 2.17
N VAL A 387 14.73 -18.76 2.34
CA VAL A 387 13.79 -19.87 2.50
C VAL A 387 13.03 -19.76 3.82
N THR A 388 13.73 -19.45 4.92
CA THR A 388 13.08 -19.30 6.23
C THR A 388 12.08 -18.16 6.26
N THR A 389 12.34 -17.06 5.54
CA THR A 389 11.41 -15.94 5.45
C THR A 389 10.15 -16.30 4.66
N VAL A 390 10.27 -17.09 3.58
CA VAL A 390 9.08 -17.60 2.85
C VAL A 390 8.20 -18.41 3.79
N ALA A 391 8.78 -19.35 4.54
CA ALA A 391 8.04 -20.18 5.49
C ALA A 391 7.41 -19.36 6.63
N ALA A 392 8.16 -18.41 7.19
CA ALA A 392 7.69 -17.59 8.32
C ALA A 392 6.51 -16.68 7.95
N ASN A 393 6.45 -16.24 6.69
CA ASN A 393 5.46 -15.26 6.23
C ASN A 393 4.32 -15.88 5.41
N TRP A 394 4.35 -17.18 5.09
CA TRP A 394 3.38 -17.84 4.22
C TRP A 394 1.93 -17.64 4.70
N ASP A 395 1.59 -18.14 5.89
CA ASP A 395 0.21 -18.13 6.39
C ASP A 395 -0.33 -16.70 6.57
N THR A 396 0.55 -15.76 6.95
CA THR A 396 0.16 -14.36 7.14
C THR A 396 -0.10 -13.62 5.82
N ASN A 397 0.43 -14.10 4.69
CA ASN A 397 0.28 -13.49 3.37
C ASN A 397 -0.55 -14.31 2.40
N ASP A 398 -0.99 -15.50 2.79
CA ASP A 398 -1.96 -16.27 2.01
C ASP A 398 -3.29 -15.50 1.95
N ARG A 399 -3.70 -15.16 0.73
CA ARG A 399 -4.98 -14.50 0.42
C ARG A 399 -5.87 -15.39 -0.45
N SER A 400 -5.50 -16.65 -0.68
CA SER A 400 -6.28 -17.59 -1.49
C SER A 400 -7.66 -17.92 -0.92
N GLY A 401 -7.87 -17.70 0.38
CA GLY A 401 -9.17 -17.82 1.06
C GLY A 401 -9.89 -16.50 1.32
N ALA A 402 -9.42 -15.37 0.77
CA ALA A 402 -9.91 -14.04 1.11
C ALA A 402 -11.20 -13.63 0.38
N ASN A 403 -12.23 -14.48 0.41
CA ASN A 403 -13.51 -14.27 -0.29
C ASN A 403 -14.53 -13.40 0.46
N LEU A 404 -14.31 -13.11 1.76
CA LEU A 404 -15.25 -12.32 2.57
C LEU A 404 -15.60 -10.94 1.94
N PRO A 405 -14.65 -10.14 1.42
CA PRO A 405 -14.96 -8.84 0.84
C PRO A 405 -15.97 -8.94 -0.32
N GLU A 406 -15.77 -9.90 -1.22
CA GLU A 406 -16.66 -10.21 -2.34
C GLU A 406 -18.07 -10.62 -1.86
N LEU A 407 -18.15 -11.60 -0.94
CA LEU A 407 -19.42 -12.08 -0.38
C LEU A 407 -20.20 -10.94 0.29
N TYR A 408 -19.49 -10.13 1.08
CA TYR A 408 -20.05 -8.96 1.76
C TYR A 408 -20.65 -7.97 0.76
N GLY A 409 -19.89 -7.59 -0.28
CA GLY A 409 -20.34 -6.63 -1.28
C GLY A 409 -21.54 -7.12 -2.10
N ARG A 410 -21.55 -8.41 -2.47
CA ARG A 410 -22.69 -9.01 -3.18
C ARG A 410 -23.93 -9.04 -2.31
N GLN A 411 -23.81 -9.40 -1.04
CA GLN A 411 -24.95 -9.42 -0.12
C GLN A 411 -25.53 -8.01 0.08
N VAL A 412 -24.68 -6.99 0.28
CA VAL A 412 -25.10 -5.58 0.35
C VAL A 412 -25.93 -5.19 -0.86
N LEU A 413 -25.54 -5.60 -2.07
CA LEU A 413 -26.29 -5.26 -3.28
C LEU A 413 -27.57 -6.09 -3.43
N GLN A 414 -27.54 -7.38 -3.12
CA GLN A 414 -28.67 -8.30 -3.31
C GLN A 414 -29.84 -8.03 -2.35
N GLU A 415 -29.59 -7.55 -1.14
CA GLU A 415 -30.64 -7.25 -0.15
C GLU A 415 -31.42 -5.95 -0.43
N LEU A 416 -30.93 -5.10 -1.35
CA LEU A 416 -31.57 -3.82 -1.69
C LEU A 416 -32.84 -4.04 -2.52
N PRO A 417 -33.93 -3.31 -2.24
CA PRO A 417 -35.09 -3.29 -3.14
C PRO A 417 -34.72 -2.82 -4.56
N PRO A 418 -35.54 -3.14 -5.58
CA PRO A 418 -35.36 -2.59 -6.93
C PRO A 418 -35.31 -1.05 -6.93
N ASP A 419 -34.55 -0.47 -7.87
CA ASP A 419 -34.45 0.98 -8.12
C ASP A 419 -33.97 1.83 -6.92
N THR A 420 -33.27 1.20 -5.97
CA THR A 420 -32.78 1.84 -4.75
C THR A 420 -31.57 2.75 -5.00
N VAL A 421 -31.47 3.85 -4.25
CA VAL A 421 -30.24 4.64 -4.12
C VAL A 421 -29.43 4.13 -2.93
N LEU A 422 -28.18 3.72 -3.16
CA LEU A 422 -27.23 3.36 -2.11
C LEU A 422 -26.18 4.45 -1.93
N LEU A 423 -26.09 5.00 -0.73
CA LEU A 423 -25.07 5.96 -0.33
C LEU A 423 -23.96 5.27 0.47
N THR A 424 -22.75 5.27 -0.09
CA THR A 424 -21.58 4.57 0.46
C THR A 424 -20.61 5.55 1.14
N ASP A 425 -19.84 5.04 2.12
CA ASP A 425 -18.84 5.79 2.88
C ASP A 425 -17.70 4.86 3.30
N GLY A 426 -16.47 5.37 3.33
CA GLY A 426 -15.25 4.60 3.62
C GLY A 426 -14.66 3.92 2.39
N ASP A 427 -13.39 3.51 2.49
CA ASP A 427 -12.66 2.84 1.39
C ASP A 427 -13.10 1.37 1.28
N ASP A 428 -13.04 0.65 2.40
CA ASP A 428 -13.10 -0.81 2.45
C ASP A 428 -14.32 -1.42 1.75
N ALA A 429 -15.53 -1.01 2.11
CA ALA A 429 -16.75 -1.60 1.56
C ALA A 429 -17.27 -0.86 0.32
N SER A 430 -16.95 0.42 0.15
CA SER A 430 -17.48 1.20 -0.96
C SER A 430 -16.89 0.80 -2.30
N TYR A 431 -15.56 0.61 -2.39
CA TYR A 431 -14.96 0.20 -3.67
C TYR A 431 -15.26 -1.23 -4.05
N ILE A 432 -15.48 -2.11 -3.08
CA ILE A 432 -15.98 -3.47 -3.33
C ILE A 432 -17.33 -3.40 -4.03
N VAL A 433 -18.28 -2.67 -3.42
CA VAL A 433 -19.64 -2.55 -3.94
C VAL A 433 -19.66 -1.85 -5.30
N ASP A 434 -18.85 -0.81 -5.47
CA ASP A 434 -18.74 -0.08 -6.74
C ASP A 434 -18.10 -0.96 -7.84
N TYR A 435 -17.07 -1.76 -7.52
CA TYR A 435 -16.47 -2.72 -8.44
C TYR A 435 -17.49 -3.75 -8.92
N LEU A 436 -18.19 -4.41 -7.99
CA LEU A 436 -19.17 -5.44 -8.30
C LEU A 436 -20.28 -4.89 -9.20
N HIS A 437 -20.73 -3.66 -8.92
CA HIS A 437 -21.77 -3.02 -9.69
C HIS A 437 -21.30 -2.60 -11.10
N ARG A 438 -20.18 -1.86 -11.21
CA ARG A 438 -19.75 -1.26 -12.48
C ARG A 438 -18.97 -2.21 -13.39
N VAL A 439 -18.19 -3.11 -12.81
CA VAL A 439 -17.29 -4.00 -13.56
C VAL A 439 -17.95 -5.34 -13.80
N GLU A 440 -18.59 -5.91 -12.79
CA GLU A 440 -19.24 -7.22 -12.88
C GLU A 440 -20.75 -7.13 -13.18
N GLY A 441 -21.34 -5.94 -13.20
CA GLY A 441 -22.75 -5.75 -13.55
C GLY A 441 -23.72 -6.27 -12.50
N VAL A 442 -23.31 -6.35 -11.23
CA VAL A 442 -24.19 -6.80 -10.13
C VAL A 442 -25.19 -5.70 -9.79
N ARG A 443 -26.49 -6.02 -9.90
CA ARG A 443 -27.60 -5.10 -9.59
C ARG A 443 -27.51 -3.76 -10.33
N PRO A 444 -27.55 -3.76 -11.68
CA PRO A 444 -27.44 -2.53 -12.49
C PRO A 444 -28.61 -1.56 -12.28
N ASP A 445 -29.69 -1.99 -11.64
CA ASP A 445 -30.85 -1.19 -11.24
C ASP A 445 -30.59 -0.27 -10.03
N VAL A 446 -29.58 -0.57 -9.21
CA VAL A 446 -29.24 0.23 -8.03
C VAL A 446 -28.37 1.42 -8.43
N ARG A 447 -28.68 2.62 -7.92
CA ARG A 447 -27.82 3.80 -8.11
C ARG A 447 -26.91 4.01 -6.92
N ILE A 448 -25.60 3.92 -7.14
CA ILE A 448 -24.58 4.03 -6.09
C ILE A 448 -23.96 5.43 -6.12
N PHE A 449 -23.91 6.07 -4.96
CA PHE A 449 -23.16 7.32 -4.80
C PHE A 449 -22.25 7.30 -3.58
N HIS A 450 -21.05 7.86 -3.75
CA HIS A 450 -20.04 7.92 -2.70
C HIS A 450 -20.12 9.25 -1.94
N ARG A 451 -20.13 9.22 -0.60
CA ARG A 451 -20.25 10.44 0.23
C ARG A 451 -18.96 11.27 0.32
N MET A 452 -17.80 10.67 0.16
CA MET A 452 -16.51 11.37 0.32
C MET A 452 -15.78 11.68 -1.00
N GLY A 453 -16.51 11.78 -2.12
CA GLY A 453 -15.95 12.19 -3.42
C GLY A 453 -14.91 11.25 -4.00
N ARG A 454 -15.36 10.05 -4.38
CA ARG A 454 -14.51 8.93 -4.83
C ARG A 454 -15.14 8.20 -6.03
N GLY A 455 -15.44 8.92 -7.11
CA GLY A 455 -16.26 8.42 -8.22
C GLY A 455 -17.37 9.39 -8.62
N THR A 456 -18.55 8.87 -9.01
CA THR A 456 -19.77 9.68 -9.22
C THR A 456 -20.26 10.25 -7.89
N ASP A 457 -19.70 11.39 -7.54
CA ASP A 457 -19.91 12.11 -6.29
C ASP A 457 -21.28 12.79 -6.24
N MET A 458 -21.94 12.75 -5.09
CA MET A 458 -23.14 13.54 -4.81
C MET A 458 -22.84 15.03 -4.55
N ALA A 459 -21.57 15.37 -4.38
CA ALA A 459 -21.08 16.70 -4.07
C ALA A 459 -20.14 17.26 -5.17
N VAL A 460 -20.60 17.25 -6.42
CA VAL A 460 -19.89 17.83 -7.56
C VAL A 460 -19.49 19.29 -7.26
N GLY A 461 -18.21 19.64 -7.47
CA GLY A 461 -17.70 21.01 -7.46
C GLY A 461 -16.50 21.27 -6.52
N THR A 462 -15.68 22.24 -6.92
CA THR A 462 -14.47 22.68 -6.22
C THR A 462 -14.77 23.50 -4.95
N GLY A 463 -13.81 23.57 -4.03
CA GLY A 463 -13.88 24.42 -2.83
C GLY A 463 -13.56 23.70 -1.51
N PRO A 464 -13.59 24.43 -0.38
CA PRO A 464 -13.21 23.90 0.93
C PRO A 464 -14.08 22.71 1.37
N GLU A 465 -13.52 21.80 2.18
CA GLU A 465 -14.22 20.61 2.66
C GLU A 465 -15.55 20.92 3.36
N SER A 466 -15.61 22.03 4.10
CA SER A 466 -16.85 22.48 4.76
C SER A 466 -17.96 22.84 3.76
N ALA A 467 -17.61 23.44 2.62
CA ALA A 467 -18.55 23.77 1.56
C ALA A 467 -19.01 22.50 0.82
N ARG A 468 -18.09 21.58 0.51
CA ARG A 468 -18.42 20.26 -0.06
C ARG A 468 -19.34 19.45 0.85
N ALA A 469 -19.04 19.42 2.15
CA ALA A 469 -19.87 18.75 3.14
C ALA A 469 -21.28 19.34 3.23
N ARG A 470 -21.43 20.67 3.11
CA ARG A 470 -22.74 21.34 3.04
C ARG A 470 -23.52 20.95 1.79
N ARG A 471 -22.88 21.01 0.61
CA ARG A 471 -23.49 20.61 -0.67
C ARG A 471 -23.95 19.15 -0.63
N ARG A 472 -23.06 18.25 -0.19
CA ARG A 472 -23.38 16.84 0.04
C ARG A 472 -24.63 16.66 0.90
N ARG A 473 -24.66 17.30 2.07
CA ARG A 473 -25.80 17.16 2.99
C ARG A 473 -27.10 17.66 2.36
N HIS A 474 -27.02 18.72 1.56
CA HIS A 474 -28.17 19.22 0.81
C HIS A 474 -28.64 18.22 -0.25
N SER A 475 -27.74 17.65 -1.06
CA SER A 475 -28.05 16.61 -2.06
C SER A 475 -28.66 15.36 -1.40
N GLU A 476 -28.06 14.88 -0.30
CA GLU A 476 -28.58 13.76 0.46
C GLU A 476 -30.00 14.03 0.99
N ALA A 477 -30.26 15.24 1.52
CA ALA A 477 -31.58 15.61 2.00
C ALA A 477 -32.62 15.75 0.87
N SER A 478 -32.20 16.21 -0.30
CA SER A 478 -33.05 16.28 -1.50
C SER A 478 -33.49 14.89 -1.96
N LEU A 479 -32.58 13.91 -1.96
CA LEU A 479 -32.91 12.52 -2.30
C LEU A 479 -33.91 11.92 -1.32
N LEU A 480 -33.75 12.15 -0.01
CA LEU A 480 -34.71 11.69 0.99
C LEU A 480 -36.10 12.32 0.83
N SER A 481 -36.16 13.52 0.27
CA SER A 481 -37.42 14.22 0.03
C SER A 481 -38.11 13.78 -1.26
N SER A 482 -37.44 13.00 -2.10
CA SER A 482 -38.01 12.37 -3.29
C SER A 482 -38.73 11.06 -2.94
N ASP A 483 -39.49 10.49 -3.89
CA ASP A 483 -40.15 9.18 -3.72
C ASP A 483 -39.18 7.98 -3.84
N GLN A 484 -37.86 8.23 -3.83
CA GLN A 484 -36.85 7.19 -3.99
C GLN A 484 -36.53 6.49 -2.67
N VAL A 485 -36.30 5.18 -2.75
CA VAL A 485 -35.80 4.40 -1.63
C VAL A 485 -34.31 4.69 -1.47
N VAL A 486 -33.91 5.18 -0.30
CA VAL A 486 -32.51 5.55 -0.02
C VAL A 486 -31.95 4.69 1.11
N HIS A 487 -30.85 4.02 0.81
CA HIS A 487 -30.06 3.23 1.75
C HIS A 487 -28.70 3.87 1.99
N PHE A 488 -28.16 3.64 3.18
CA PHE A 488 -26.84 4.09 3.61
C PHE A 488 -26.04 2.89 4.07
N LEU A 489 -24.80 2.77 3.61
CA LEU A 489 -23.89 1.73 4.09
C LEU A 489 -23.46 2.00 5.55
N VAL A 490 -23.28 3.28 5.90
CA VAL A 490 -22.84 3.71 7.23
C VAL A 490 -23.80 4.76 7.79
N ALA A 491 -24.38 4.47 8.95
CA ALA A 491 -25.21 5.41 9.70
C ALA A 491 -24.33 6.48 10.39
N ARG A 492 -24.20 7.65 9.74
CA ARG A 492 -23.62 8.88 10.32
C ARG A 492 -24.73 9.74 10.91
N ASN A 493 -24.69 11.04 10.65
CA ASN A 493 -25.78 11.96 10.95
C ASN A 493 -26.84 11.91 9.84
N MET A 494 -28.11 11.83 10.22
CA MET A 494 -29.22 11.89 9.27
C MET A 494 -29.24 13.27 8.58
N PRO A 495 -29.20 13.33 7.23
CA PRO A 495 -29.08 14.59 6.50
C PRO A 495 -30.35 15.45 6.55
N ALA A 496 -31.54 14.84 6.61
CA ALA A 496 -32.83 15.52 6.63
C ALA A 496 -33.57 15.39 7.98
N ARG A 497 -34.34 16.41 8.36
CA ARG A 497 -35.26 16.34 9.52
C ARG A 497 -36.48 15.47 9.17
N GLY A 498 -37.04 14.79 10.17
CA GLY A 498 -38.22 13.92 9.97
C GLY A 498 -37.91 12.54 9.41
N PHE A 499 -36.64 12.17 9.28
CA PHE A 499 -36.19 10.83 8.89
C PHE A 499 -35.34 10.18 9.99
N ARG A 500 -35.28 8.85 10.00
CA ARG A 500 -34.43 8.04 10.88
C ARG A 500 -33.85 6.85 10.12
N PHE A 501 -32.72 6.33 10.59
CA PHE A 501 -32.14 5.10 10.05
C PHE A 501 -32.89 3.89 10.59
N SER A 502 -33.11 2.90 9.73
CA SER A 502 -33.61 1.57 10.06
C SER A 502 -32.62 0.55 9.51
N PRO A 503 -31.94 -0.26 10.33
CA PRO A 503 -31.10 -1.34 9.81
C PRO A 503 -31.93 -2.30 8.95
N ARG A 504 -31.31 -2.79 7.88
CA ARG A 504 -31.85 -3.80 6.97
C ARG A 504 -30.67 -4.54 6.35
N GLY A 505 -30.48 -5.81 6.75
CA GLY A 505 -29.31 -6.59 6.38
C GLY A 505 -28.00 -5.90 6.74
N LEU A 506 -27.13 -5.67 5.75
CA LEU A 506 -25.83 -4.99 5.87
C LEU A 506 -25.89 -3.47 5.62
N SER A 507 -27.07 -2.89 5.45
CA SER A 507 -27.26 -1.46 5.20
C SER A 507 -28.32 -0.83 6.13
N TYR A 508 -28.51 0.49 6.01
CA TYR A 508 -29.53 1.24 6.73
C TYR A 508 -30.48 1.92 5.74
N ARG A 509 -31.76 1.57 5.77
CA ARG A 509 -32.80 2.30 5.05
C ARG A 509 -33.14 3.59 5.78
N ALA A 510 -33.25 4.70 5.07
CA ALA A 510 -33.86 5.90 5.61
C ALA A 510 -35.39 5.81 5.52
N ILE A 511 -36.07 6.00 6.64
CA ILE A 511 -37.54 5.96 6.75
C ILE A 511 -38.05 7.20 7.49
N ARG A 512 -39.31 7.57 7.28
CA ARG A 512 -39.90 8.72 7.95
C ARG A 512 -40.09 8.43 9.44
N VAL A 513 -39.96 9.46 10.27
CA VAL A 513 -40.28 9.36 11.70
C VAL A 513 -41.78 9.07 11.84
N GLY A 514 -42.15 8.03 12.59
CA GLY A 514 -43.53 7.53 12.68
C GLY A 514 -43.86 6.41 11.70
N GLU A 515 -43.08 6.21 10.63
CA GLU A 515 -43.21 5.05 9.76
C GLU A 515 -42.74 3.80 10.49
N ALA A 516 -43.56 2.73 10.43
CA ALA A 516 -43.18 1.43 10.95
C ALA A 516 -41.99 0.89 10.14
N ALA A 517 -41.02 0.30 10.85
CA ALA A 517 -39.96 -0.40 10.16
C ALA A 517 -40.54 -1.64 9.48
N LEU A 518 -40.28 -1.82 8.19
CA LEU A 518 -40.66 -3.04 7.51
C LEU A 518 -39.92 -4.23 8.16
N PRO A 519 -40.56 -5.41 8.25
CA PRO A 519 -39.87 -6.63 8.64
C PRO A 519 -38.66 -6.85 7.74
N ASP A 520 -37.49 -7.05 8.34
CA ASP A 520 -36.30 -7.40 7.57
C ASP A 520 -36.38 -8.89 7.21
N THR A 521 -36.66 -9.17 5.94
CA THR A 521 -36.67 -10.53 5.39
C THR A 521 -35.29 -10.96 4.88
N SER A 522 -34.28 -10.10 5.00
CA SER A 522 -32.93 -10.41 4.56
C SER A 522 -32.33 -11.49 5.45
N PRO A 523 -31.44 -12.35 4.92
CA PRO A 523 -30.68 -13.28 5.74
C PRO A 523 -29.93 -12.54 6.84
N ALA A 524 -29.72 -13.19 7.98
CA ALA A 524 -28.91 -12.61 9.05
C ALA A 524 -27.51 -12.25 8.50
N PRO A 525 -27.00 -11.03 8.74
CA PRO A 525 -25.68 -10.61 8.28
C PRO A 525 -24.55 -11.57 8.63
N THR A 526 -24.68 -12.35 9.71
CA THR A 526 -23.66 -13.29 10.15
C THR A 526 -23.69 -14.64 9.43
N ALA A 527 -24.75 -14.92 8.66
CA ALA A 527 -24.85 -16.14 7.85
C ALA A 527 -23.70 -16.24 6.83
N LEU A 528 -23.30 -15.11 6.24
CA LEU A 528 -22.19 -15.06 5.27
C LEU A 528 -20.84 -15.46 5.86
N LEU A 529 -20.68 -15.39 7.19
CA LEU A 529 -19.44 -15.77 7.85
C LEU A 529 -19.20 -17.28 7.84
N SER A 530 -20.23 -18.08 7.60
CA SER A 530 -20.10 -19.54 7.51
C SER A 530 -19.41 -20.01 6.21
N GLU A 531 -19.49 -19.21 5.15
CA GLU A 531 -18.88 -19.46 3.84
C GLU A 531 -17.57 -18.68 3.64
N ALA A 532 -17.30 -17.72 4.52
CA ALA A 532 -16.15 -16.84 4.45
C ALA A 532 -14.87 -17.54 4.95
N GLY A 533 -13.82 -17.48 4.14
CA GLY A 533 -12.49 -17.89 4.56
C GLY A 533 -11.92 -16.97 5.65
N VAL A 534 -10.91 -17.49 6.34
CA VAL A 534 -10.21 -16.77 7.40
C VAL A 534 -8.83 -16.35 6.91
N VAL A 535 -8.56 -15.05 6.95
CA VAL A 535 -7.25 -14.46 6.63
C VAL A 535 -6.84 -13.51 7.75
N ASP A 536 -5.54 -13.42 8.02
CA ASP A 536 -5.00 -12.44 8.98
C ASP A 536 -4.86 -11.07 8.30
N ASP A 537 -5.94 -10.29 8.35
CA ASP A 537 -5.96 -8.93 7.84
C ASP A 537 -6.91 -8.03 8.65
N PRO A 538 -6.43 -6.91 9.22
CA PRO A 538 -7.24 -6.04 10.07
C PRO A 538 -8.42 -5.39 9.34
N TRP A 539 -8.37 -5.25 8.02
CA TRP A 539 -9.45 -4.66 7.21
C TRP A 539 -10.53 -5.69 6.90
N VAL A 540 -10.15 -6.94 6.62
CA VAL A 540 -11.11 -8.06 6.49
C VAL A 540 -11.81 -8.34 7.82
N ASP A 541 -11.07 -8.27 8.94
CA ASP A 541 -11.63 -8.35 10.29
C ASP A 541 -12.69 -7.26 10.54
N LYS A 542 -12.51 -6.04 10.03
CA LYS A 542 -13.50 -4.95 10.12
C LYS A 542 -14.81 -5.30 9.40
N LEU A 543 -14.75 -5.90 8.20
CA LEU A 543 -15.94 -6.37 7.49
C LEU A 543 -16.65 -7.49 8.26
N ARG A 544 -15.89 -8.47 8.78
CA ARG A 544 -16.42 -9.54 9.63
C ARG A 544 -17.12 -8.97 10.86
N ALA A 545 -16.51 -8.00 11.52
CA ALA A 545 -17.10 -7.32 12.66
C ALA A 545 -18.36 -6.53 12.29
N ASN A 546 -18.42 -5.94 11.10
CA ASN A 546 -19.61 -5.22 10.65
C ASN A 546 -20.83 -6.13 10.50
N CYS A 547 -20.65 -7.39 10.11
CA CYS A 547 -21.73 -8.38 10.07
C CYS A 547 -22.39 -8.55 11.44
N TRP A 548 -21.59 -8.74 12.49
CA TRP A 548 -22.07 -8.79 13.88
C TRP A 548 -22.69 -7.47 14.33
N TYR A 549 -22.11 -6.34 13.93
CA TYR A 549 -22.60 -5.01 14.28
C TYR A 549 -23.99 -4.75 13.71
N MET A 550 -24.23 -5.11 12.44
CA MET A 550 -25.51 -4.92 11.78
C MET A 550 -26.60 -5.84 12.35
N GLU A 551 -26.25 -7.07 12.69
CA GLU A 551 -27.18 -7.96 13.40
C GLU A 551 -27.55 -7.39 14.79
N ALA A 552 -26.60 -6.77 15.49
CA ALA A 552 -26.85 -6.08 16.75
C ALA A 552 -27.80 -4.88 16.59
N GLU A 553 -27.64 -4.08 15.53
CA GLU A 553 -28.56 -2.97 15.23
C GLU A 553 -29.99 -3.46 14.96
N ALA A 554 -30.15 -4.55 14.21
CA ALA A 554 -31.46 -5.16 13.95
C ALA A 554 -32.13 -5.65 15.24
N LEU A 555 -31.38 -6.36 16.11
CA LEU A 555 -31.88 -6.81 17.42
C LEU A 555 -32.25 -5.63 18.34
N LYS A 556 -31.45 -4.56 18.33
CA LYS A 556 -31.73 -3.34 19.08
C LYS A 556 -33.04 -2.71 18.63
N GLN A 557 -33.29 -2.65 17.32
CA GLN A 557 -34.55 -2.15 16.77
C GLN A 557 -35.76 -2.99 17.18
N GLN A 558 -35.58 -4.30 17.35
CA GLN A 558 -36.60 -5.22 17.86
C GLN A 558 -36.81 -5.13 19.38
N GLY A 559 -36.09 -4.24 20.10
CA GLY A 559 -36.15 -4.12 21.55
C GLY A 559 -35.43 -5.23 22.31
N ARG A 560 -34.65 -6.09 21.63
CA ARG A 560 -33.92 -7.22 22.21
C ARG A 560 -32.54 -6.78 22.74
N SER A 561 -32.53 -5.83 23.68
CA SER A 561 -31.33 -5.11 24.13
C SER A 561 -30.18 -6.00 24.61
N ARG A 562 -30.47 -7.05 25.39
CA ARG A 562 -29.42 -7.98 25.89
C ARG A 562 -28.72 -8.72 24.75
N LEU A 563 -29.48 -9.26 23.81
CA LEU A 563 -28.92 -9.95 22.65
C LEU A 563 -28.18 -8.99 21.73
N ALA A 564 -28.66 -7.75 21.57
CA ALA A 564 -27.94 -6.71 20.84
C ALA A 564 -26.57 -6.43 21.48
N ALA A 565 -26.50 -6.30 22.81
CA ALA A 565 -25.24 -6.10 23.53
C ALA A 565 -24.25 -7.26 23.31
N ASP A 566 -24.72 -8.50 23.34
CA ASP A 566 -23.89 -9.68 23.06
C ASP A 566 -23.29 -9.61 21.64
N ARG A 567 -24.11 -9.26 20.64
CA ARG A 567 -23.68 -9.14 19.25
C ARG A 567 -22.74 -7.97 19.01
N TYR A 568 -22.95 -6.81 19.63
CA TYR A 568 -21.96 -5.72 19.60
C TYR A 568 -20.63 -6.16 20.20
N SER A 569 -20.66 -6.91 21.30
CA SER A 569 -19.44 -7.43 21.92
C SER A 569 -18.72 -8.43 21.01
N GLN A 570 -19.47 -9.27 20.27
CA GLN A 570 -18.89 -10.15 19.25
C GLN A 570 -18.26 -9.35 18.09
N ALA A 571 -18.88 -8.26 17.63
CA ALA A 571 -18.30 -7.35 16.64
C ALA A 571 -16.95 -6.79 17.10
N GLY A 572 -16.86 -6.30 18.33
CA GLY A 572 -15.60 -5.77 18.89
C GLY A 572 -14.51 -6.84 19.04
N ARG A 573 -14.89 -8.09 19.36
CA ARG A 573 -13.96 -9.24 19.41
C ARG A 573 -13.50 -9.69 18.03
N ALA A 574 -14.35 -9.58 17.01
CA ALA A 574 -14.03 -9.95 15.62
C ALA A 574 -13.02 -8.99 14.96
N ALA A 575 -12.96 -7.73 15.39
CA ALA A 575 -11.96 -6.75 14.92
C ALA A 575 -11.11 -6.19 16.06
N PRO A 576 -10.24 -7.01 16.68
CA PRO A 576 -9.52 -6.62 17.88
C PRO A 576 -8.49 -5.50 17.63
N ARG A 577 -8.05 -5.32 16.38
CA ARG A 577 -7.08 -4.30 15.95
C ARG A 577 -7.74 -2.99 15.49
N SER A 578 -9.06 -2.93 15.44
CA SER A 578 -9.79 -1.79 14.87
C SER A 578 -10.21 -0.79 15.95
N ARG A 579 -9.50 0.34 16.05
CA ARG A 579 -9.84 1.44 16.97
C ARG A 579 -11.29 1.90 16.78
N SER A 580 -11.71 2.15 15.55
CA SER A 580 -13.05 2.67 15.23
C SER A 580 -14.15 1.67 15.59
N MET A 581 -13.93 0.37 15.34
CA MET A 581 -14.91 -0.66 15.72
C MET A 581 -15.05 -0.75 17.24
N ASN A 582 -13.93 -0.82 17.97
CA ASN A 582 -13.94 -0.89 19.44
C ASN A 582 -14.59 0.37 20.07
N TYR A 583 -14.32 1.56 19.52
CA TYR A 583 -14.99 2.80 19.92
C TYR A 583 -16.50 2.77 19.66
N ASN A 584 -16.92 2.38 18.46
CA ASN A 584 -18.33 2.34 18.06
C ASN A 584 -19.13 1.30 18.87
N VAL A 585 -18.54 0.13 19.13
CA VAL A 585 -19.12 -0.91 19.99
C VAL A 585 -19.27 -0.38 21.42
N GLY A 586 -18.22 0.24 21.96
CA GLY A 586 -18.28 0.86 23.30
C GLY A 586 -19.39 1.91 23.41
N LEU A 587 -19.56 2.75 22.38
CA LEU A 587 -20.64 3.74 22.34
C LEU A 587 -22.04 3.11 22.33
N GLN A 588 -22.25 2.02 21.58
CA GLN A 588 -23.56 1.34 21.56
C GLN A 588 -23.83 0.60 22.87
N LEU A 589 -22.82 -0.05 23.46
CA LEU A 589 -22.96 -0.71 24.76
C LEU A 589 -23.29 0.29 25.87
N LEU A 590 -22.68 1.48 25.86
CA LEU A 590 -23.05 2.57 26.76
C LEU A 590 -24.53 2.96 26.60
N ARG A 591 -25.04 3.04 25.36
CA ARG A 591 -26.46 3.35 25.09
C ARG A 591 -27.41 2.25 25.57
N LEU A 592 -26.94 1.00 25.62
CA LEU A 592 -27.67 -0.15 26.18
C LEU A 592 -27.46 -0.30 27.70
N ASN A 593 -26.74 0.63 28.34
CA ASN A 593 -26.39 0.60 29.76
C ASN A 593 -25.51 -0.59 30.19
N GLU A 594 -24.74 -1.16 29.25
CA GLU A 594 -23.76 -2.23 29.50
C GLU A 594 -22.39 -1.64 29.80
N LEU A 595 -22.29 -0.96 30.96
CA LEU A 595 -21.19 -0.04 31.28
C LEU A 595 -19.81 -0.72 31.37
N GLU A 596 -19.72 -1.90 31.98
CA GLU A 596 -18.44 -2.63 32.14
C GLU A 596 -17.88 -3.09 30.79
N ALA A 597 -18.73 -3.69 29.95
CA ALA A 597 -18.34 -4.10 28.60
C ALA A 597 -17.96 -2.89 27.75
N ALA A 598 -18.73 -1.79 27.84
CA ALA A 598 -18.43 -0.53 27.16
C ALA A 598 -17.05 0.00 27.55
N ALA A 599 -16.72 0.06 28.84
CA ALA A 599 -15.42 0.51 29.34
C ALA A 599 -14.28 -0.32 28.74
N GLY A 600 -14.40 -1.65 28.74
CA GLY A 600 -13.38 -2.55 28.19
C GLY A 600 -13.07 -2.29 26.72
N PHE A 601 -14.09 -2.12 25.87
CA PHE A 601 -13.88 -1.83 24.44
C PHE A 601 -13.30 -0.43 24.20
N VAL A 602 -13.73 0.58 24.95
CA VAL A 602 -13.21 1.95 24.78
C VAL A 602 -11.76 2.06 25.25
N MET A 603 -11.40 1.39 26.35
CA MET A 603 -10.00 1.30 26.81
C MET A 603 -9.12 0.61 25.76
N LYS A 604 -9.62 -0.44 25.12
CA LYS A 604 -8.92 -1.08 24.00
C LYS A 604 -8.73 -0.14 22.81
N ALA A 605 -9.72 0.71 22.50
CA ALA A 605 -9.57 1.73 21.47
C ALA A 605 -8.47 2.76 21.81
N ILE A 606 -8.32 3.13 23.10
CA ILE A 606 -7.21 3.97 23.59
C ILE A 606 -5.86 3.25 23.40
N ASP A 607 -5.79 1.96 23.70
CA ASP A 607 -4.53 1.20 23.61
C ASP A 607 -4.05 1.04 22.15
N ILE A 608 -4.98 0.97 21.19
CA ILE A 608 -4.66 0.87 19.76
C ILE A 608 -4.12 2.19 19.20
N ASP A 609 -4.76 3.32 19.53
CA ASP A 609 -4.36 4.65 19.06
C ASP A 609 -4.53 5.68 20.18
N PRO A 610 -3.49 5.84 21.03
CA PRO A 610 -3.56 6.70 22.20
C PRO A 610 -3.51 8.19 21.87
N ALA A 611 -3.34 8.56 20.59
CA ALA A 611 -3.26 9.97 20.17
C ALA A 611 -4.64 10.61 19.92
N ARG A 612 -5.75 9.88 20.06
CA ARG A 612 -7.11 10.38 19.78
C ARG A 612 -7.86 10.72 21.06
N SER A 613 -8.41 11.93 21.16
CA SER A 613 -9.16 12.38 22.34
C SER A 613 -10.49 11.64 22.57
N GLY A 614 -11.26 11.39 21.50
CA GLY A 614 -12.63 10.85 21.60
C GLY A 614 -12.76 9.57 22.45
N PRO A 615 -11.88 8.55 22.29
CA PRO A 615 -11.87 7.40 23.19
C PRO A 615 -11.65 7.74 24.67
N TYR A 616 -10.79 8.71 25.00
CA TYR A 616 -10.59 9.14 26.40
C TYR A 616 -11.83 9.82 26.98
N GLU A 617 -12.47 10.72 26.23
CA GLU A 617 -13.70 11.41 26.64
C GLU A 617 -14.83 10.40 26.92
N LEU A 618 -14.97 9.41 26.03
CA LEU A 618 -15.97 8.35 26.20
C LEU A 618 -15.64 7.44 27.39
N ALA A 619 -14.38 7.06 27.58
CA ALA A 619 -13.94 6.25 28.71
C ALA A 619 -14.20 6.96 30.04
N ALA A 620 -13.85 8.25 30.14
CA ALA A 620 -14.12 9.06 31.33
C ALA A 620 -15.63 9.10 31.64
N SER A 621 -16.47 9.35 30.63
CA SER A 621 -17.92 9.35 30.80
C SER A 621 -18.47 8.02 31.33
N ILE A 622 -18.00 6.89 30.79
CA ILE A 622 -18.41 5.56 31.23
C ILE A 622 -17.94 5.27 32.67
N LEU A 623 -16.66 5.54 32.96
CA LEU A 623 -16.07 5.28 34.28
C LEU A 623 -16.69 6.15 35.38
N THR A 624 -17.07 7.39 35.07
CA THR A 624 -17.83 8.25 35.99
C THR A 624 -19.20 7.63 36.32
N ARG A 625 -19.92 7.08 35.34
CA ARG A 625 -21.19 6.39 35.58
C ARG A 625 -21.03 5.10 36.41
N LEU A 626 -19.87 4.45 36.31
CA LEU A 626 -19.48 3.32 37.14
C LEU A 626 -19.00 3.71 38.55
N GLY A 627 -18.84 5.00 38.86
CA GLY A 627 -18.28 5.47 40.14
C GLY A 627 -16.76 5.24 40.30
N ARG A 628 -16.05 4.92 39.20
CA ARG A 628 -14.62 4.55 39.21
C ARG A 628 -13.73 5.79 39.06
N HIS A 629 -13.86 6.75 40.00
CA HIS A 629 -13.19 8.05 39.93
C HIS A 629 -11.66 7.97 39.85
N ALA A 630 -11.04 6.99 40.51
CA ALA A 630 -9.59 6.78 40.42
C ALA A 630 -9.14 6.42 39.00
N GLU A 631 -9.92 5.63 38.27
CA GLU A 631 -9.62 5.26 36.88
C GLU A 631 -9.86 6.44 35.93
N VAL A 632 -10.85 7.30 36.20
CA VAL A 632 -11.03 8.56 35.46
C VAL A 632 -9.77 9.43 35.53
N GLN A 633 -9.18 9.58 36.74
CA GLN A 633 -7.93 10.32 36.90
C GLN A 633 -6.77 9.69 36.12
N GLN A 634 -6.70 8.36 36.07
CA GLN A 634 -5.70 7.65 35.27
C GLN A 634 -5.90 7.88 33.76
N VAL A 635 -7.14 7.84 33.27
CA VAL A 635 -7.49 8.14 31.88
C VAL A 635 -7.08 9.56 31.51
N HIS A 636 -7.41 10.57 32.35
CA HIS A 636 -6.99 11.95 32.13
C HIS A 636 -5.46 12.11 32.20
N LYS A 637 -4.78 11.43 33.12
CA LYS A 637 -3.31 11.44 33.21
C LYS A 637 -2.65 10.76 31.99
N ARG A 638 -3.29 9.75 31.39
CA ARG A 638 -2.83 9.15 30.14
C ARG A 638 -3.06 10.10 28.98
N ALA A 639 -4.21 10.79 28.93
CA ALA A 639 -4.55 11.77 27.91
C ALA A 639 -3.57 12.95 27.90
N SER A 640 -3.22 13.49 29.08
CA SER A 640 -2.34 14.66 29.21
C SER A 640 -0.91 14.44 28.71
N LYS A 641 -0.48 13.19 28.51
CA LYS A 641 0.80 12.87 27.84
C LYS A 641 0.80 13.25 26.35
N TRP A 642 -0.37 13.41 25.76
CA TRP A 642 -0.56 13.73 24.35
C TRP A 642 -1.04 15.18 24.28
N ALA A 643 -0.10 16.11 24.05
CA ALA A 643 -0.25 17.57 24.16
C ALA A 643 -1.39 18.24 23.35
N TYR A 644 -2.25 17.46 22.68
CA TYR A 644 -3.40 17.90 21.88
C TYR A 644 -4.74 17.37 22.37
N ILE A 645 -4.78 16.64 23.50
CA ILE A 645 -6.04 16.22 24.11
C ILE A 645 -6.39 17.25 25.19
N PRO A 646 -7.37 18.14 24.93
CA PRO A 646 -7.71 19.24 25.83
C PRO A 646 -8.22 18.77 27.19
#